data_AF-A0A7K2ZU51-F1
#
_entry.id   AF-A0A7K2ZU51-F1
#
_cell.length_a   1.000
_cell.length_b   1.000
_cell.length_c   1.000
_cell.angle_alpha   90.00
_cell.angle_beta   90.00
_cell.angle_gamma   90.00
#
_symmetry.space_group_name_H-M   'P 1'
#
loop_
_entity.id
_entity.type
_entity.pdbx_description
1 polymer ?
#
loop_
_entity_poly.entity_id
_entity_poly.type
_entity_poly.pdbx_seq_one_letter_code
_entity_poly.pdbx_strand_id
1 'polypeptide(L)'
;MRRRTARGSWLTGFIGAVALLGGVTAPAAHAEPAPKVLHAAPQGSGAACTPGRPCSVEGARDAARALHGRTARVELADGTYTLTKALTLGADDSGVTWAAAPGAHPVLSGGRALTGWAKNTDGTWTTKVPEGITPRQLFVDGVRAVRARGESCAAADCDATRAGMTGAEKTGIAQWARPTDAEAVIRVRWRNYHCRIAAVSGDLMTFAQPCWTNSASGTDRTGPAWDSTTVDSARYSKVSYFENARELLDTPGEFVWDSAARTVTYLPREGDDMRRAEAVTPAVEGLLTLDGARDVTIRGIGFAYAAYRQPSTDEGYAGMQAGLTLTGATGPVDHAGRYYTKPAAALTVRGGRNVTVTDASFTHLGGAGAVLEQGTQNSTLTRSRFTDLSSGAVYVGDTEPNPAPDLAGVGNTVAYNTIRRIGVEYSDAVAVWAGYEAELTVDHNTIEDTPYSGISVGWGWNQPEAQQSVLRDNRVTNNRITDVMRVAYDQHDGGAIYTQGAQPGTVISGNYINRSAYENTERDGNGIYLDEQSSHITVEHNVITRIGYKWVSNWADYGIRNTATHNWTDTAAPALSGTGSTMTDNWTGLDQLPSQAVKFARAAGARPGPVEKLRPDLAAAGTATQSSTSGTATADLALDGDLTTTVAKTNAEPGAWWQADLGAVRHIGQIELWNAAGTPTADVDVQIATTPDFANATTVHVAGKLLAPTLLDTDTDGRYVRVVRTGTGQIGLAEVRVHP
;
A
#
# COMPACT_ATOMS: atom_id res chain seq x y z
N MET A 1 8.19 -79.88 65.42
CA MET A 1 7.21 -78.94 64.86
C MET A 1 7.91 -77.88 64.03
N ARG A 2 7.64 -77.94 62.72
CA ARG A 2 7.65 -76.93 61.63
C ARG A 2 8.60 -75.71 61.68
N ARG A 3 9.41 -75.60 60.61
CA ARG A 3 10.00 -74.36 60.07
C ARG A 3 9.42 -74.05 58.69
N ARG A 4 9.31 -72.74 58.43
CA ARG A 4 8.68 -72.05 57.29
C ARG A 4 9.50 -72.12 56.00
N THR A 5 8.81 -71.98 54.87
CA THR A 5 9.30 -71.90 53.49
C THR A 5 9.20 -70.48 52.94
N ALA A 6 10.07 -70.14 51.98
CA ALA A 6 9.79 -69.15 50.95
C ALA A 6 10.68 -69.31 49.70
N ARG A 7 10.04 -69.17 48.53
CA ARG A 7 10.50 -68.74 47.18
C ARG A 7 11.14 -69.73 46.19
N GLY A 8 10.59 -69.69 44.99
CA GLY A 8 11.19 -70.05 43.69
C GLY A 8 10.21 -69.78 42.55
N SER A 9 10.66 -69.27 41.39
CA SER A 9 10.26 -69.64 39.99
C SER A 9 10.71 -68.60 38.92
N TRP A 10 11.66 -68.90 38.01
CA TRP A 10 11.59 -69.40 36.58
C TRP A 10 11.42 -68.27 35.52
N LEU A 11 12.01 -68.21 34.31
CA LEU A 11 13.12 -68.85 33.57
C LEU A 11 13.19 -68.22 32.13
N THR A 12 14.26 -68.52 31.36
CA THR A 12 14.43 -68.62 29.88
C THR A 12 15.14 -67.53 29.07
N GLY A 13 16.07 -68.01 28.21
CA GLY A 13 16.93 -67.25 27.30
C GLY A 13 16.68 -67.58 25.82
N PHE A 14 17.40 -66.88 24.93
CA PHE A 14 17.36 -67.05 23.47
C PHE A 14 18.76 -67.01 22.86
N ILE A 15 19.00 -67.89 21.89
CA ILE A 15 20.20 -68.00 21.03
C ILE A 15 19.97 -67.16 19.77
N GLY A 16 20.98 -66.42 19.28
CA GLY A 16 20.92 -65.62 18.05
C GLY A 16 22.26 -65.56 17.30
N ALA A 17 22.19 -65.75 15.99
CA ALA A 17 23.27 -66.06 15.06
C ALA A 17 24.29 -64.93 14.79
N VAL A 18 25.54 -65.32 14.49
CA VAL A 18 26.62 -64.44 14.02
C VAL A 18 26.48 -64.24 12.50
N ALA A 19 26.12 -63.03 12.08
CA ALA A 19 26.19 -62.59 10.69
C ALA A 19 27.48 -61.80 10.45
N LEU A 20 28.29 -62.24 9.48
CA LEU A 20 29.45 -61.53 8.97
C LEU A 20 28.99 -60.26 8.24
N LEU A 21 29.14 -59.11 8.89
CA LEU A 21 28.97 -57.79 8.27
C LEU A 21 30.18 -57.47 7.38
N GLY A 22 30.01 -57.63 6.07
CA GLY A 22 30.91 -57.04 5.08
C GLY A 22 30.83 -55.52 5.17
N GLY A 23 31.96 -54.87 5.42
CA GLY A 23 32.06 -53.41 5.47
C GLY A 23 31.77 -52.79 4.10
N VAL A 24 30.56 -52.26 3.93
CA VAL A 24 30.27 -51.31 2.87
C VAL A 24 30.86 -49.97 3.33
N THR A 25 32.02 -49.62 2.80
CA THR A 25 32.54 -48.25 2.90
C THR A 25 31.55 -47.35 2.17
N ALA A 26 30.75 -46.60 2.91
CA ALA A 26 29.97 -45.51 2.35
C ALA A 26 30.93 -44.56 1.61
N PRO A 27 30.63 -44.15 0.37
CA PRO A 27 31.46 -43.16 -0.31
C PRO A 27 31.49 -41.91 0.54
N ALA A 28 32.70 -41.44 0.88
CA ALA A 28 32.89 -40.18 1.58
C ALA A 28 32.19 -39.08 0.77
N ALA A 29 31.18 -38.44 1.37
CA ALA A 29 30.58 -37.24 0.83
C ALA A 29 31.69 -36.20 0.67
N HIS A 30 32.12 -35.96 -0.56
CA HIS A 30 33.07 -34.91 -0.87
C HIS A 30 32.36 -33.60 -0.58
N ALA A 31 32.78 -32.90 0.48
CA ALA A 31 32.29 -31.56 0.75
C ALA A 31 32.60 -30.68 -0.48
N GLU A 32 31.58 -30.04 -1.05
CA GLU A 32 31.80 -29.12 -2.16
C GLU A 32 32.81 -28.04 -1.73
N PRO A 33 33.78 -27.70 -2.59
CA PRO A 33 34.75 -26.67 -2.28
C PRO A 33 34.06 -25.35 -1.97
N ALA A 34 34.53 -24.65 -0.92
CA ALA A 34 33.97 -23.37 -0.52
C ALA A 34 33.93 -22.37 -1.69
N PRO A 35 32.86 -21.56 -1.80
CA PRO A 35 32.67 -20.64 -2.90
C PRO A 35 33.84 -19.66 -2.99
N LYS A 36 34.23 -19.29 -4.22
CA LYS A 36 35.21 -18.23 -4.43
C LYS A 36 34.58 -16.90 -4.03
N VAL A 37 35.20 -16.22 -3.07
CA VAL A 37 34.78 -14.88 -2.66
C VAL A 37 35.46 -13.83 -3.55
N LEU A 38 34.65 -12.94 -4.10
CA LEU A 38 35.03 -11.76 -4.89
C LEU A 38 34.56 -10.52 -4.14
N HIS A 39 35.38 -9.47 -4.11
CA HIS A 39 35.09 -8.26 -3.34
C HIS A 39 34.88 -7.07 -4.27
N ALA A 40 33.78 -6.34 -4.03
CA ALA A 40 33.46 -5.09 -4.71
C ALA A 40 33.38 -3.93 -3.70
N ALA A 41 33.70 -2.72 -4.16
CA ALA A 41 33.61 -1.48 -3.38
C ALA A 41 33.16 -0.32 -4.27
N PRO A 42 32.59 0.78 -3.72
CA PRO A 42 32.07 1.90 -4.51
C PRO A 42 33.04 2.49 -5.55
N GLN A 43 34.34 2.55 -5.21
CA GLN A 43 35.42 3.04 -6.08
C GLN A 43 36.40 1.93 -6.47
N GLY A 44 35.95 0.67 -6.42
CA GLY A 44 36.78 -0.49 -6.71
C GLY A 44 37.19 -0.53 -8.19
N SER A 45 38.46 -0.84 -8.43
CA SER A 45 39.07 -0.92 -9.78
C SER A 45 40.05 -2.10 -9.93
N GLY A 46 40.14 -2.96 -8.91
CA GLY A 46 41.06 -4.09 -8.92
C GLY A 46 40.57 -5.23 -9.81
N ALA A 47 41.38 -5.64 -10.80
CA ALA A 47 41.01 -6.71 -11.73
C ALA A 47 40.82 -8.11 -11.10
N ALA A 48 41.39 -8.34 -9.90
CA ALA A 48 41.32 -9.63 -9.21
C ALA A 48 40.22 -9.69 -8.12
N CYS A 49 39.46 -8.61 -7.91
CA CYS A 49 38.39 -8.52 -6.91
C CYS A 49 38.79 -9.06 -5.52
N THR A 50 39.96 -8.66 -5.00
CA THR A 50 40.45 -9.11 -3.69
C THR A 50 40.06 -8.11 -2.59
N PRO A 51 40.10 -8.47 -1.29
CA PRO A 51 39.80 -7.53 -0.22
C PRO A 51 40.64 -6.24 -0.27
N GLY A 52 41.94 -6.37 -0.58
CA GLY A 52 42.87 -5.22 -0.67
C GLY A 52 42.79 -4.47 -1.99
N ARG A 53 42.19 -5.04 -3.03
CA ARG A 53 41.98 -4.42 -4.35
C ARG A 53 40.61 -4.86 -4.90
N PRO A 54 39.51 -4.35 -4.31
CA PRO A 54 38.17 -4.70 -4.74
C PRO A 54 37.88 -4.15 -6.14
N CYS A 55 36.96 -4.79 -6.86
CA CYS A 55 36.49 -4.35 -8.17
C CYS A 55 35.23 -3.46 -8.07
N SER A 56 34.77 -2.95 -9.21
CA SER A 56 33.40 -2.41 -9.32
C SER A 56 32.39 -3.56 -9.27
N VAL A 57 31.10 -3.24 -9.17
CA VAL A 57 30.04 -4.26 -9.18
C VAL A 57 29.96 -5.00 -10.52
N GLU A 58 30.18 -4.32 -11.64
CA GLU A 58 30.28 -4.96 -12.96
C GLU A 58 31.53 -5.82 -13.07
N GLY A 59 32.67 -5.34 -12.57
CA GLY A 59 33.90 -6.12 -12.52
C GLY A 59 33.74 -7.40 -11.69
N ALA A 60 33.00 -7.35 -10.58
CA ALA A 60 32.71 -8.52 -9.76
C ALA A 60 31.82 -9.53 -10.47
N ARG A 61 30.79 -9.04 -11.19
CA ARG A 61 29.94 -9.89 -12.03
C ARG A 61 30.77 -10.59 -13.10
N ASP A 62 31.56 -9.82 -13.85
CA ASP A 62 32.36 -10.36 -14.96
C ASP A 62 33.42 -11.35 -14.45
N ALA A 63 34.02 -11.09 -13.29
CA ALA A 63 34.91 -12.03 -12.61
C ALA A 63 34.19 -13.30 -12.12
N ALA A 64 32.94 -13.20 -11.66
CA ALA A 64 32.14 -14.36 -11.26
C ALA A 64 31.85 -15.28 -12.45
N ARG A 65 31.48 -14.71 -13.60
CA ARG A 65 31.24 -15.45 -14.85
C ARG A 65 32.47 -16.23 -15.33
N ALA A 66 33.66 -15.70 -15.12
CA ALA A 66 34.92 -16.33 -15.49
C ALA A 66 35.31 -17.55 -14.62
N LEU A 67 34.54 -17.89 -13.58
CA LEU A 67 34.83 -19.02 -12.68
C LEU A 67 34.37 -20.39 -13.19
N HIS A 68 33.67 -20.45 -14.34
CA HIS A 68 33.33 -21.66 -15.11
C HIS A 68 32.85 -22.86 -14.26
N GLY A 69 31.76 -22.68 -13.50
CA GLY A 69 31.12 -23.75 -12.72
C GLY A 69 31.59 -23.89 -11.28
N ARG A 70 32.56 -23.08 -10.84
CA ARG A 70 32.84 -22.91 -9.40
C ARG A 70 31.83 -21.94 -8.78
N THR A 71 31.25 -22.31 -7.65
CA THR A 71 30.34 -21.44 -6.88
C THR A 71 31.03 -20.13 -6.49
N ALA A 72 30.31 -19.01 -6.64
CA ALA A 72 30.85 -17.67 -6.42
C ALA A 72 30.02 -16.90 -5.39
N ARG A 73 30.70 -16.09 -4.58
CA ARG A 73 30.10 -15.12 -3.67
C ARG A 73 30.73 -13.75 -3.92
N VAL A 74 29.91 -12.77 -4.28
CA VAL A 74 30.32 -11.38 -4.36
C VAL A 74 29.98 -10.68 -3.04
N GLU A 75 30.99 -10.16 -2.37
CA GLU A 75 30.86 -9.36 -1.15
C GLU A 75 31.03 -7.88 -1.46
N LEU A 76 30.01 -7.10 -1.16
CA LEU A 76 29.97 -5.65 -1.31
C LEU A 76 30.46 -5.00 -0.02
N ALA A 77 31.55 -4.24 -0.10
CA ALA A 77 32.00 -3.35 0.96
C ALA A 77 30.99 -2.23 1.20
N ASP A 78 31.11 -1.57 2.34
CA ASP A 78 30.22 -0.49 2.76
C ASP A 78 30.24 0.72 1.81
N GLY A 79 29.13 1.43 1.74
CA GLY A 79 28.98 2.68 0.99
C GLY A 79 28.04 2.62 -0.21
N THR A 80 27.97 3.76 -0.92
CA THR A 80 27.02 3.99 -2.01
C THR A 80 27.66 3.73 -3.38
N TYR A 81 27.08 2.81 -4.13
CA TYR A 81 27.45 2.45 -5.49
C TYR A 81 26.56 3.22 -6.46
N THR A 82 27.03 4.38 -6.93
CA THR A 82 26.29 5.23 -7.86
C THR A 82 26.31 4.63 -9.27
N LEU A 83 25.14 4.20 -9.74
CA LEU A 83 24.98 3.54 -11.02
C LEU A 83 24.65 4.54 -12.13
N THR A 84 25.14 4.27 -13.34
CA THR A 84 24.75 4.97 -14.59
C THR A 84 23.76 4.18 -15.44
N LYS A 85 23.62 2.89 -15.14
CA LYS A 85 22.67 1.94 -15.73
C LYS A 85 22.47 0.79 -14.75
N ALA A 86 21.43 -0.01 -14.94
CA ALA A 86 21.17 -1.19 -14.13
C ALA A 86 22.35 -2.17 -14.15
N LEU A 87 22.61 -2.81 -13.01
CA LEU A 87 23.41 -4.04 -12.96
C LEU A 87 22.52 -5.19 -13.43
N THR A 88 22.86 -5.79 -14.58
CA THR A 88 22.12 -6.94 -15.11
C THR A 88 22.85 -8.24 -14.83
N LEU A 89 22.13 -9.19 -14.22
CA LEU A 89 22.53 -10.57 -13.96
C LEU A 89 21.69 -11.50 -14.84
N GLY A 90 22.32 -12.15 -15.81
CA GLY A 90 21.66 -13.06 -16.76
C GLY A 90 21.79 -14.53 -16.34
N ALA A 91 21.43 -15.43 -17.25
CA ALA A 91 21.58 -16.88 -17.05
C ALA A 91 23.01 -17.30 -16.63
N ASP A 92 24.05 -16.64 -17.14
CA ASP A 92 25.46 -16.90 -16.80
C ASP A 92 25.82 -16.54 -15.35
N ASP A 93 24.96 -15.80 -14.65
CA ASP A 93 25.16 -15.39 -13.25
C ASP A 93 24.41 -16.30 -12.26
N SER A 94 23.90 -17.44 -12.74
CA SER A 94 23.18 -18.41 -11.92
C SER A 94 24.06 -19.05 -10.84
N GLY A 95 23.49 -19.36 -9.67
CA GLY A 95 24.21 -19.97 -8.55
C GLY A 95 25.13 -19.00 -7.78
N VAL A 96 25.06 -17.69 -8.06
CA VAL A 96 25.91 -16.68 -7.42
C VAL A 96 25.20 -16.01 -6.25
N THR A 97 25.92 -15.85 -5.13
CA THR A 97 25.44 -15.03 -4.00
C THR A 97 26.04 -13.63 -4.06
N TRP A 98 25.20 -12.61 -4.10
CA TRP A 98 25.56 -11.21 -3.91
C TRP A 98 25.14 -10.78 -2.51
N ALA A 99 26.12 -10.41 -1.68
CA ALA A 99 25.85 -10.07 -0.29
C ALA A 99 26.62 -8.85 0.18
N ALA A 100 26.05 -8.12 1.13
CA ALA A 100 26.82 -7.22 1.97
C ALA A 100 27.95 -7.99 2.68
N ALA A 101 29.13 -7.37 2.74
CA ALA A 101 30.20 -7.80 3.63
C ALA A 101 29.72 -7.74 5.09
N PRO A 102 30.29 -8.53 6.01
CA PRO A 102 29.90 -8.50 7.42
C PRO A 102 29.95 -7.08 8.01
N GLY A 103 28.82 -6.60 8.52
CA GLY A 103 28.69 -5.25 9.11
C GLY A 103 28.58 -4.10 8.10
N ALA A 104 28.63 -4.38 6.80
CA ALA A 104 28.46 -3.36 5.76
C ALA A 104 26.97 -3.14 5.40
N HIS A 105 26.66 -1.94 4.91
CA HIS A 105 25.35 -1.52 4.44
C HIS A 105 25.45 -0.93 3.01
N PRO A 106 25.84 -1.75 2.02
CA PRO A 106 26.01 -1.28 0.64
C PRO A 106 24.68 -0.82 0.05
N VAL A 107 24.69 0.32 -0.64
CA VAL A 107 23.52 0.86 -1.34
C VAL A 107 23.81 0.99 -2.83
N LEU A 108 23.07 0.28 -3.68
CA LEU A 108 22.99 0.60 -5.09
C LEU A 108 22.12 1.85 -5.26
N SER A 109 22.68 2.89 -5.87
CA SER A 109 22.00 4.18 -6.01
C SER A 109 21.87 4.59 -7.47
N GLY A 110 20.65 4.90 -7.90
CA GLY A 110 20.36 5.52 -9.20
C GLY A 110 20.47 7.05 -9.19
N GLY A 111 20.84 7.62 -8.04
CA GLY A 111 20.79 9.05 -7.79
C GLY A 111 21.92 9.85 -8.43
N ARG A 112 21.66 11.13 -8.63
CA ARG A 112 22.63 12.14 -9.05
C ARG A 112 22.61 13.31 -8.09
N ALA A 113 23.78 13.63 -7.54
CA ALA A 113 23.95 14.83 -6.75
C ALA A 113 23.81 16.07 -7.64
N LEU A 114 22.94 16.99 -7.25
CA LEU A 114 22.83 18.32 -7.83
C LEU A 114 23.73 19.26 -7.00
N THR A 115 24.69 19.89 -7.67
CA THR A 115 25.70 20.75 -7.03
C THR A 115 25.68 22.15 -7.64
N GLY A 116 26.40 23.11 -7.07
CA GLY A 116 26.46 24.47 -7.64
C GLY A 116 25.20 25.32 -7.39
N TRP A 117 24.54 25.09 -6.25
CA TRP A 117 23.36 25.86 -5.84
C TRP A 117 23.69 27.34 -5.63
N ALA A 118 22.88 28.21 -6.24
CA ALA A 118 22.95 29.65 -6.09
C ALA A 118 21.70 30.16 -5.34
N LYS A 119 21.91 31.03 -4.35
CA LYS A 119 20.82 31.65 -3.59
C LYS A 119 20.20 32.78 -4.40
N ASN A 120 18.88 32.76 -4.52
CA ASN A 120 18.09 33.82 -5.14
C ASN A 120 17.68 34.88 -4.09
N THR A 121 17.24 36.04 -4.57
CA THR A 121 16.81 37.17 -3.72
C THR A 121 15.55 36.89 -2.92
N ASP A 122 14.71 35.97 -3.39
CA ASP A 122 13.47 35.54 -2.73
C ASP A 122 13.67 34.41 -1.70
N GLY A 123 14.93 34.03 -1.41
CA GLY A 123 15.26 32.99 -0.43
C GLY A 123 15.30 31.57 -1.00
N THR A 124 14.83 31.36 -2.23
CA THR A 124 14.98 30.08 -2.94
C THR A 124 16.43 29.85 -3.37
N TRP A 125 16.75 28.60 -3.72
CA TRP A 125 18.04 28.23 -4.28
C TRP A 125 17.85 27.50 -5.61
N THR A 126 18.68 27.80 -6.60
CA THR A 126 18.58 27.21 -7.93
C THR A 126 19.88 26.54 -8.33
N THR A 127 19.79 25.40 -9.01
CA THR A 127 20.93 24.78 -9.68
C THR A 127 20.55 24.18 -11.04
N LYS A 128 21.55 23.96 -11.88
CA LYS A 128 21.43 23.28 -13.18
C LYS A 128 21.30 21.77 -13.01
N VAL A 129 20.48 21.17 -13.86
CA VAL A 129 20.30 19.72 -13.92
C VAL A 129 21.04 19.17 -15.14
N PRO A 130 21.90 18.14 -14.95
CA PRO A 130 22.60 17.50 -16.06
C PRO A 130 21.66 17.01 -17.16
N GLU A 131 22.16 16.94 -18.39
CA GLU A 131 21.41 16.40 -19.53
C GLU A 131 20.94 14.97 -19.30
N GLY A 132 19.79 14.61 -19.90
CA GLY A 132 19.21 13.27 -19.79
C GLY A 132 18.50 12.95 -18.47
N ILE A 133 18.37 13.93 -17.56
CA ILE A 133 17.64 13.80 -16.29
C ILE A 133 16.41 14.70 -16.32
N THR A 134 15.25 14.16 -15.94
CA THR A 134 14.01 14.93 -15.71
C THR A 134 13.60 14.73 -14.25
N PRO A 135 13.92 15.68 -13.36
CA PRO A 135 13.64 15.54 -11.94
C PRO A 135 12.14 15.50 -11.66
N ARG A 136 11.66 14.37 -11.12
CA ARG A 136 10.35 14.28 -10.44
C ARG A 136 10.48 14.23 -8.92
N GLN A 137 11.66 13.85 -8.42
CA GLN A 137 11.97 13.84 -7.00
C GLN A 137 13.27 14.60 -6.74
N LEU A 138 13.30 15.26 -5.58
CA LEU A 138 14.50 15.85 -4.98
C LEU A 138 14.56 15.39 -3.53
N PHE A 139 15.74 14.99 -3.07
CA PHE A 139 16.01 14.66 -1.69
C PHE A 139 17.11 15.59 -1.19
N VAL A 140 16.90 16.27 -0.08
CA VAL A 140 17.89 17.17 0.55
C VAL A 140 18.25 16.54 1.89
N ASP A 141 19.52 16.16 2.05
CA ASP A 141 20.04 15.43 3.21
C ASP A 141 19.20 14.17 3.55
N GLY A 142 18.80 13.43 2.51
CA GLY A 142 17.99 12.22 2.61
C GLY A 142 16.49 12.45 2.86
N VAL A 143 16.03 13.71 2.97
CA VAL A 143 14.61 14.04 3.16
C VAL A 143 13.97 14.43 1.82
N ARG A 144 12.95 13.68 1.41
CA ARG A 144 12.16 13.95 0.19
C ARG A 144 11.55 15.35 0.23
N ALA A 145 11.87 16.19 -0.75
CA ALA A 145 11.22 17.47 -1.02
C ALA A 145 9.86 17.25 -1.71
N VAL A 146 8.95 18.21 -1.53
CA VAL A 146 7.63 18.20 -2.16
C VAL A 146 7.74 18.87 -3.53
N ARG A 147 7.20 18.27 -4.59
CA ARG A 147 7.09 18.97 -5.88
C ARG A 147 6.03 20.06 -5.69
N ALA A 148 6.40 21.31 -5.95
CA ALA A 148 5.58 22.49 -5.63
C ALA A 148 4.16 22.32 -6.19
N ARG A 149 3.13 22.45 -5.34
CA ARG A 149 1.76 22.10 -5.71
C ARG A 149 0.72 23.05 -5.10
N GLY A 150 -0.34 23.31 -5.85
CA GLY A 150 -1.39 24.24 -5.46
C GLY A 150 -2.59 23.61 -4.75
N GLU A 151 -3.62 24.42 -4.57
CA GLU A 151 -4.92 23.96 -4.07
C GLU A 151 -5.70 23.14 -5.11
N SER A 152 -6.75 22.46 -4.65
CA SER A 152 -7.67 21.72 -5.52
C SER A 152 -8.54 22.66 -6.38
N CYS A 153 -8.88 22.21 -7.59
CA CYS A 153 -9.83 22.91 -8.47
C CYS A 153 -11.11 22.10 -8.62
N ALA A 154 -12.25 22.65 -8.18
CA ALA A 154 -13.54 21.98 -8.28
C ALA A 154 -13.95 21.74 -9.75
N ALA A 155 -14.67 20.65 -10.03
CA ALA A 155 -15.12 20.31 -11.38
C ALA A 155 -16.03 21.38 -12.01
N ALA A 156 -16.71 22.20 -11.20
CA ALA A 156 -17.50 23.34 -11.69
C ALA A 156 -16.64 24.42 -12.37
N ASP A 157 -15.33 24.45 -12.08
CA ASP A 157 -14.38 25.39 -12.67
C ASP A 157 -13.39 24.69 -13.62
N CYS A 158 -12.85 23.55 -13.19
CA CYS A 158 -12.01 22.68 -14.00
C CYS A 158 -12.85 21.56 -14.61
N ASP A 159 -13.72 21.91 -15.56
CA ASP A 159 -14.62 20.98 -16.22
C ASP A 159 -13.88 20.20 -17.32
N ALA A 160 -14.06 18.88 -17.35
CA ALA A 160 -13.38 18.02 -18.30
C ALA A 160 -13.95 18.20 -19.71
N THR A 161 -13.07 18.31 -20.70
CA THR A 161 -13.38 18.41 -22.11
C THR A 161 -12.66 17.27 -22.87
N ARG A 162 -12.98 17.11 -24.15
CA ARG A 162 -12.37 16.06 -24.98
C ARG A 162 -10.83 16.09 -25.03
N ALA A 163 -10.23 17.27 -25.01
CA ALA A 163 -8.77 17.44 -25.16
C ALA A 163 -8.07 18.00 -23.92
N GLY A 164 -8.83 18.42 -22.91
CA GLY A 164 -8.30 18.83 -21.61
C GLY A 164 -9.39 19.36 -20.69
N MET A 165 -9.22 20.53 -20.08
CA MET A 165 -10.21 21.10 -19.16
C MET A 165 -10.29 22.63 -19.21
N THR A 166 -11.37 23.20 -18.69
CA THR A 166 -11.51 24.64 -18.43
C THR A 166 -10.80 25.04 -17.12
N GLY A 167 -10.93 26.31 -16.70
CA GLY A 167 -10.46 26.77 -15.40
C GLY A 167 -9.04 27.33 -15.39
N ALA A 168 -8.39 27.51 -16.54
CA ALA A 168 -7.05 28.08 -16.61
C ALA A 168 -7.00 29.53 -16.13
N GLU A 169 -8.07 30.31 -16.33
CA GLU A 169 -8.13 31.69 -15.84
C GLU A 169 -8.37 31.71 -14.32
N LYS A 170 -9.29 30.88 -13.82
CA LYS A 170 -9.63 30.85 -12.39
C LYS A 170 -8.47 30.36 -11.51
N THR A 171 -7.74 29.36 -11.98
CA THR A 171 -6.56 28.81 -11.30
C THR A 171 -5.32 29.70 -11.44
N GLY A 172 -5.35 30.70 -12.33
CA GLY A 172 -4.20 31.54 -12.67
C GLY A 172 -3.20 30.88 -13.63
N ILE A 173 -3.43 29.63 -14.05
CA ILE A 173 -2.57 28.88 -14.98
C ILE A 173 -2.37 29.62 -16.31
N ALA A 174 -3.38 30.36 -16.76
CA ALA A 174 -3.30 31.19 -17.97
C ALA A 174 -2.20 32.26 -17.90
N GLN A 175 -1.71 32.60 -16.71
CA GLN A 175 -0.66 33.60 -16.47
C GLN A 175 0.67 32.98 -16.02
N TRP A 176 0.76 31.66 -15.86
CA TRP A 176 2.00 31.01 -15.46
C TRP A 176 3.09 31.21 -16.51
N ALA A 177 4.33 31.36 -16.06
CA ALA A 177 5.47 31.51 -16.96
C ALA A 177 5.72 30.22 -17.78
N ARG A 178 5.40 29.06 -17.19
CA ARG A 178 5.71 27.73 -17.73
C ARG A 178 4.58 26.72 -17.49
N PRO A 179 3.34 26.97 -17.95
CA PRO A 179 2.23 26.05 -17.71
C PRO A 179 2.48 24.65 -18.28
N THR A 180 3.27 24.53 -19.35
CA THR A 180 3.57 23.25 -20.00
C THR A 180 4.55 22.33 -19.23
N ASP A 181 5.18 22.84 -18.17
CA ASP A 181 5.97 22.04 -17.23
C ASP A 181 5.10 21.48 -16.08
N ALA A 182 3.89 22.02 -15.91
CA ALA A 182 2.96 21.60 -14.87
C ALA A 182 2.08 20.43 -15.32
N GLU A 183 1.55 19.71 -14.34
CA GLU A 183 0.60 18.61 -14.54
C GLU A 183 -0.60 18.72 -13.62
N ALA A 184 -1.73 18.19 -14.06
CA ALA A 184 -2.92 17.99 -13.23
C ALA A 184 -2.82 16.62 -12.55
N VAL A 185 -2.99 16.60 -11.23
CA VAL A 185 -3.18 15.38 -10.45
C VAL A 185 -4.65 15.22 -10.13
N ILE A 186 -5.26 14.13 -10.60
CA ILE A 186 -6.70 13.89 -10.52
C ILE A 186 -6.93 12.51 -9.94
N ARG A 187 -7.81 12.43 -8.94
CA ARG A 187 -8.25 11.17 -8.34
C ARG A 187 -9.72 10.99 -8.62
N VAL A 188 -10.08 9.82 -9.14
CA VAL A 188 -11.47 9.44 -9.34
C VAL A 188 -11.63 8.01 -8.83
N ARG A 189 -12.27 7.88 -7.67
CA ARG A 189 -12.48 6.61 -6.97
C ARG A 189 -11.16 5.91 -6.63
N TRP A 190 -10.79 4.85 -7.35
CA TRP A 190 -9.54 4.12 -7.16
C TRP A 190 -8.45 4.50 -8.17
N ARG A 191 -8.78 5.33 -9.18
CA ARG A 191 -7.84 5.74 -10.24
C ARG A 191 -7.14 7.03 -9.88
N ASN A 192 -5.87 7.12 -10.23
CA ASN A 192 -5.06 8.31 -10.10
C ASN A 192 -4.46 8.69 -11.46
N TYR A 193 -4.49 9.97 -11.78
CA TYR A 193 -4.05 10.50 -13.06
C TYR A 193 -3.05 11.63 -12.85
N HIS A 194 -1.95 11.58 -13.60
CA HIS A 194 -1.00 12.69 -13.70
C HIS A 194 -0.78 13.00 -15.18
N CYS A 195 -1.45 14.03 -15.69
CA CYS A 195 -1.31 14.44 -17.08
C CYS A 195 -0.72 15.85 -17.19
N ARG A 196 0.35 15.97 -17.97
CA ARG A 196 1.05 17.24 -18.21
C ARG A 196 0.25 18.15 -19.11
N ILE A 197 0.22 19.44 -18.79
CA ILE A 197 -0.41 20.46 -19.63
C ILE A 197 0.39 20.57 -20.93
N ALA A 198 -0.29 20.46 -22.06
CA ALA A 198 0.28 20.60 -23.39
C ALA A 198 0.25 22.05 -23.89
N ALA A 199 -0.87 22.76 -23.66
CA ALA A 199 -1.03 24.16 -24.04
C ALA A 199 -2.18 24.81 -23.26
N VAL A 200 -2.14 26.14 -23.15
CA VAL A 200 -3.19 26.97 -22.54
C VAL A 200 -3.60 28.05 -23.53
N SER A 201 -4.91 28.28 -23.69
CA SER A 201 -5.49 29.29 -24.58
C SER A 201 -6.76 29.87 -23.97
N GLY A 202 -6.68 31.09 -23.43
CA GLY A 202 -7.74 31.65 -22.60
C GLY A 202 -7.99 30.75 -21.39
N ASP A 203 -9.26 30.41 -21.13
CA ASP A 203 -9.64 29.52 -20.04
C ASP A 203 -9.39 28.02 -20.30
N LEU A 204 -9.12 27.62 -21.55
CA LEU A 204 -8.90 26.23 -21.89
C LEU A 204 -7.44 25.81 -21.68
N MET A 205 -7.22 24.72 -20.94
CA MET A 205 -5.96 23.98 -20.91
C MET A 205 -6.12 22.61 -21.59
N THR A 206 -5.17 22.26 -22.46
CA THR A 206 -5.09 20.95 -23.11
C THR A 206 -4.00 20.12 -22.46
N PHE A 207 -4.12 18.79 -22.49
CA PHE A 207 -3.13 17.87 -21.89
C PHE A 207 -2.45 17.00 -22.93
N ALA A 208 -1.27 16.50 -22.54
CA ALA A 208 -0.49 15.57 -23.34
C ALA A 208 -1.29 14.29 -23.65
N GLN A 209 -1.07 13.76 -24.85
CA GLN A 209 -1.71 12.56 -25.36
C GLN A 209 -0.65 11.47 -25.55
N PRO A 210 -0.92 10.21 -25.16
CA PRO A 210 -2.24 9.66 -24.89
C PRO A 210 -2.73 9.77 -23.44
N CYS A 211 -2.00 10.40 -22.50
CA CYS A 211 -2.41 10.47 -21.08
C CYS A 211 -3.88 10.86 -20.87
N TRP A 212 -4.32 11.98 -21.46
CA TRP A 212 -5.68 12.48 -21.28
C TRP A 212 -6.75 11.60 -21.94
N THR A 213 -6.44 11.04 -23.11
CA THR A 213 -7.34 10.05 -23.75
C THR A 213 -7.47 8.81 -22.86
N ASN A 214 -6.39 8.36 -22.22
CA ASN A 214 -6.40 7.20 -21.33
C ASN A 214 -7.07 7.48 -19.97
N SER A 215 -7.08 8.73 -19.49
CA SER A 215 -7.84 9.12 -18.30
C SER A 215 -9.35 9.18 -18.53
N ALA A 216 -9.77 9.41 -19.78
CA ALA A 216 -11.16 9.29 -20.22
C ALA A 216 -11.50 7.88 -20.73
N SER A 217 -10.54 6.95 -20.73
CA SER A 217 -10.79 5.58 -21.17
C SER A 217 -11.44 4.77 -20.07
N GLY A 218 -12.64 4.29 -20.36
CA GLY A 218 -13.40 3.42 -19.50
C GLY A 218 -12.88 2.01 -19.43
N THR A 219 -13.67 1.18 -18.75
CA THR A 219 -13.35 -0.24 -18.54
C THR A 219 -14.07 -1.18 -19.51
N ASP A 220 -14.96 -0.67 -20.38
CA ASP A 220 -15.90 -1.38 -21.28
C ASP A 220 -16.37 -2.74 -20.75
N ARG A 221 -16.71 -2.77 -19.45
CA ARG A 221 -17.09 -3.97 -18.71
C ARG A 221 -18.30 -4.67 -19.34
N THR A 222 -18.24 -6.00 -19.44
CA THR A 222 -19.41 -6.84 -19.75
C THR A 222 -20.33 -6.94 -18.51
N GLY A 223 -21.30 -6.04 -18.40
CA GLY A 223 -22.22 -5.90 -17.26
C GLY A 223 -22.89 -4.52 -17.29
N PRO A 224 -23.75 -4.13 -16.31
CA PRO A 224 -24.25 -2.75 -16.27
C PRO A 224 -23.06 -1.80 -16.18
N ALA A 225 -22.87 -1.00 -17.24
CA ALA A 225 -21.73 -0.12 -17.41
C ALA A 225 -21.78 1.04 -16.41
N TRP A 226 -20.98 0.93 -15.34
CA TRP A 226 -20.72 1.99 -14.38
C TRP A 226 -19.31 2.53 -14.59
N ASP A 227 -19.04 3.11 -15.76
CA ASP A 227 -17.77 3.81 -15.95
C ASP A 227 -17.77 5.11 -15.14
N SER A 228 -17.37 4.96 -13.89
CA SER A 228 -17.54 5.92 -12.80
C SER A 228 -16.18 6.36 -12.26
N THR A 229 -15.12 6.12 -13.03
CA THR A 229 -13.74 6.37 -12.60
C THR A 229 -12.93 7.19 -13.59
N THR A 230 -13.52 7.59 -14.71
CA THR A 230 -12.90 8.47 -15.70
C THR A 230 -13.10 9.94 -15.34
N VAL A 231 -12.25 10.80 -15.94
CA VAL A 231 -12.32 12.26 -15.77
C VAL A 231 -13.60 12.90 -16.32
N ASP A 232 -14.32 12.20 -17.20
CA ASP A 232 -15.61 12.62 -17.77
C ASP A 232 -16.82 11.92 -17.13
N SER A 233 -16.60 11.13 -16.08
CA SER A 233 -17.67 10.45 -15.34
C SER A 233 -18.37 11.36 -14.34
N ALA A 234 -19.58 10.98 -13.94
CA ALA A 234 -20.33 11.68 -12.87
C ALA A 234 -19.68 11.61 -11.47
N ARG A 235 -18.57 10.86 -11.31
CA ARG A 235 -17.79 10.80 -10.06
C ARG A 235 -16.57 11.69 -10.08
N TYR A 236 -16.20 12.25 -11.24
CA TYR A 236 -15.21 13.32 -11.28
C TYR A 236 -15.75 14.53 -10.53
N SER A 237 -15.00 15.00 -9.52
CA SER A 237 -15.45 16.09 -8.64
C SER A 237 -14.48 17.26 -8.57
N LYS A 238 -13.18 17.03 -8.83
CA LYS A 238 -12.13 18.04 -8.77
C LYS A 238 -10.83 17.54 -9.40
N VAL A 239 -9.99 18.47 -9.82
CA VAL A 239 -8.53 18.27 -9.86
C VAL A 239 -8.03 18.34 -8.41
N SER A 240 -7.32 17.32 -7.96
CA SER A 240 -6.81 17.26 -6.58
C SER A 240 -5.81 18.38 -6.32
N TYR A 241 -4.91 18.62 -7.28
CA TYR A 241 -4.01 19.79 -7.33
C TYR A 241 -3.31 19.83 -8.70
N PHE A 242 -2.77 20.99 -9.04
CA PHE A 242 -1.75 21.13 -10.07
C PHE A 242 -0.37 21.20 -9.41
N GLU A 243 0.66 20.67 -10.06
CA GLU A 243 2.03 20.72 -9.55
C GLU A 243 3.07 21.13 -10.59
N ASN A 244 4.25 21.53 -10.12
CA ASN A 244 5.44 21.90 -10.89
C ASN A 244 5.36 23.24 -11.65
N ALA A 245 4.91 24.28 -10.97
CA ALA A 245 5.01 25.66 -11.46
C ALA A 245 5.76 26.54 -10.45
N ARG A 246 6.45 27.58 -10.94
CA ARG A 246 7.22 28.49 -10.08
C ARG A 246 6.28 29.29 -9.18
N GLU A 247 5.10 29.58 -9.69
CA GLU A 247 4.00 30.28 -9.03
C GLU A 247 3.43 29.49 -7.84
N LEU A 248 3.71 28.19 -7.77
CA LEU A 248 3.30 27.30 -6.67
C LEU A 248 4.41 27.07 -5.64
N LEU A 249 5.62 27.60 -5.85
CA LEU A 249 6.75 27.40 -4.95
C LEU A 249 6.65 28.36 -3.76
N ASP A 250 5.91 28.00 -2.73
CA ASP A 250 5.57 28.89 -1.62
C ASP A 250 5.81 28.29 -0.22
N THR A 251 5.93 26.96 -0.12
CA THR A 251 6.06 26.26 1.15
C THR A 251 7.48 25.73 1.34
N PRO A 252 8.14 25.98 2.50
CA PRO A 252 9.45 25.42 2.80
C PRO A 252 9.51 23.90 2.61
N GLY A 253 10.50 23.44 1.85
CA GLY A 253 10.63 22.04 1.46
C GLY A 253 10.10 21.72 0.06
N GLU A 254 9.55 22.69 -0.66
CA GLU A 254 9.10 22.51 -2.03
C GLU A 254 10.20 22.76 -3.07
N PHE A 255 10.08 22.10 -4.23
CA PHE A 255 10.92 22.36 -5.40
C PHE A 255 10.11 22.41 -6.70
N VAL A 256 10.64 23.13 -7.70
CA VAL A 256 10.10 23.19 -9.06
C VAL A 256 11.19 22.84 -10.08
N TRP A 257 10.82 22.08 -11.11
CA TRP A 257 11.63 21.78 -12.28
C TRP A 257 11.21 22.67 -13.46
N ASP A 258 12.17 23.45 -13.99
CA ASP A 258 12.05 24.22 -15.23
C ASP A 258 12.78 23.49 -16.35
N SER A 259 12.01 22.97 -17.31
CA SER A 259 12.58 22.15 -18.39
C SER A 259 13.30 22.97 -19.46
N ALA A 260 12.94 24.24 -19.67
CA ALA A 260 13.59 25.10 -20.65
C ALA A 260 14.92 25.63 -20.14
N ALA A 261 14.98 26.06 -18.88
CA ALA A 261 16.23 26.51 -18.26
C ALA A 261 17.12 25.33 -17.80
N ARG A 262 16.56 24.11 -17.76
CA ARG A 262 17.15 22.91 -17.15
C ARG A 262 17.62 23.17 -15.73
N THR A 263 16.73 23.70 -14.89
CA THR A 263 17.04 24.03 -13.50
C THR A 263 16.02 23.47 -12.53
N VAL A 264 16.51 23.05 -11.37
CA VAL A 264 15.66 22.87 -10.19
C VAL A 264 15.81 24.09 -9.30
N THR A 265 14.69 24.63 -8.84
CA THR A 265 14.63 25.66 -7.80
C THR A 265 13.97 25.09 -6.56
N TYR A 266 14.58 25.27 -5.40
CA TYR A 266 14.16 24.71 -4.11
C TYR A 266 13.94 25.84 -3.10
N LEU A 267 12.85 25.77 -2.34
CA LEU A 267 12.62 26.62 -1.17
C LEU A 267 13.08 25.84 0.09
N PRO A 268 14.20 26.22 0.71
CA PRO A 268 14.76 25.43 1.81
C PRO A 268 13.85 25.37 3.04
N ARG A 269 13.86 24.24 3.74
CA ARG A 269 13.25 24.12 5.08
C ARG A 269 14.05 24.91 6.09
N GLU A 270 13.46 25.12 7.26
CA GLU A 270 14.21 25.59 8.41
C GLU A 270 15.37 24.62 8.72
N GLY A 271 16.60 25.14 8.74
CA GLY A 271 17.81 24.37 9.00
C GLY A 271 18.59 23.90 7.76
N ASP A 272 17.99 23.91 6.57
CA ASP A 272 18.67 23.49 5.34
C ASP A 272 19.76 24.52 4.93
N ASP A 273 21.01 24.07 4.75
CA ASP A 273 22.09 24.87 4.18
C ASP A 273 22.52 24.30 2.81
N MET A 274 21.92 24.83 1.75
CA MET A 274 22.17 24.38 0.37
C MET A 274 23.61 24.54 -0.14
N ARG A 275 24.49 25.21 0.61
CA ARG A 275 25.93 25.26 0.29
C ARG A 275 26.65 23.97 0.66
N ARG A 276 26.06 23.17 1.56
CA ARG A 276 26.64 21.97 2.16
C ARG A 276 25.73 20.75 2.04
N ALA A 277 24.43 20.96 1.86
CA ALA A 277 23.45 19.90 1.77
C ALA A 277 23.72 18.95 0.60
N GLU A 278 23.46 17.67 0.81
CA GLU A 278 23.45 16.66 -0.24
C GLU A 278 22.07 16.68 -0.91
N ALA A 279 21.98 17.29 -2.08
CA ALA A 279 20.77 17.32 -2.88
C ALA A 279 20.84 16.23 -3.98
N VAL A 280 19.98 15.22 -3.92
CA VAL A 280 19.98 14.07 -4.84
C VAL A 280 18.68 14.03 -5.64
N THR A 281 18.78 13.83 -6.95
CA THR A 281 17.64 13.49 -7.80
C THR A 281 17.83 12.10 -8.44
N PRO A 282 16.79 11.25 -8.49
CA PRO A 282 16.85 9.97 -9.20
C PRO A 282 17.10 10.14 -10.70
N ALA A 283 17.98 9.32 -11.28
CA ALA A 283 18.31 9.38 -12.72
C ALA A 283 18.19 8.04 -13.47
N VAL A 284 18.41 6.91 -12.78
CA VAL A 284 18.34 5.56 -13.34
C VAL A 284 17.11 4.83 -12.80
N GLU A 285 16.31 4.20 -13.65
CA GLU A 285 15.05 3.54 -13.24
C GLU A 285 15.25 2.18 -12.57
N GLY A 286 16.04 1.30 -13.18
CA GLY A 286 16.38 -0.02 -12.63
C GLY A 286 17.80 -0.04 -12.06
N LEU A 287 17.97 -0.60 -10.86
CA LEU A 287 19.28 -0.71 -10.21
C LEU A 287 19.84 -2.12 -10.32
N LEU A 288 18.99 -3.14 -10.18
CA LEU A 288 19.35 -4.54 -10.36
C LEU A 288 18.28 -5.27 -11.18
N THR A 289 18.70 -5.94 -12.25
CA THR A 289 17.83 -6.78 -13.08
C THR A 289 18.40 -8.20 -13.11
N LEU A 290 17.61 -9.18 -12.68
CA LEU A 290 17.87 -10.59 -12.88
C LEU A 290 17.02 -11.05 -14.07
N ASP A 291 17.66 -11.52 -15.13
CA ASP A 291 17.00 -11.85 -16.40
C ASP A 291 17.32 -13.30 -16.80
N GLY A 292 16.36 -14.20 -16.55
CA GLY A 292 16.51 -15.65 -16.76
C GLY A 292 17.53 -16.31 -15.81
N ALA A 293 18.02 -15.61 -14.79
CA ALA A 293 18.97 -16.13 -13.82
C ALA A 293 18.27 -17.09 -12.82
N ARG A 294 18.99 -18.13 -12.39
CA ARG A 294 18.49 -19.10 -11.41
C ARG A 294 19.43 -19.28 -10.23
N ASP A 295 18.86 -19.66 -9.08
CA ASP A 295 19.60 -19.97 -7.86
C ASP A 295 20.50 -18.80 -7.40
N VAL A 296 20.04 -17.57 -7.60
CA VAL A 296 20.74 -16.33 -7.22
C VAL A 296 20.26 -15.86 -5.86
N THR A 297 21.18 -15.49 -4.97
CA THR A 297 20.85 -14.87 -3.69
C THR A 297 21.35 -13.43 -3.63
N ILE A 298 20.46 -12.49 -3.33
CA ILE A 298 20.72 -11.07 -3.05
C ILE A 298 20.46 -10.84 -1.56
N ARG A 299 21.49 -10.47 -0.79
CA ARG A 299 21.37 -10.38 0.68
C ARG A 299 21.97 -9.11 1.27
N GLY A 300 21.20 -8.38 2.07
CA GLY A 300 21.73 -7.24 2.84
C GLY A 300 22.01 -5.99 2.00
N ILE A 301 21.45 -5.87 0.79
CA ILE A 301 21.76 -4.80 -0.16
C ILE A 301 20.64 -3.75 -0.14
N GLY A 302 21.01 -2.48 -0.09
CA GLY A 302 20.10 -1.34 -0.21
C GLY A 302 19.93 -0.88 -1.66
N PHE A 303 18.74 -0.35 -1.96
CA PHE A 303 18.33 0.19 -3.25
C PHE A 303 17.76 1.58 -3.02
N ALA A 304 18.38 2.60 -3.60
CA ALA A 304 17.96 3.98 -3.40
C ALA A 304 17.99 4.85 -4.65
N TYR A 305 17.17 5.90 -4.65
CA TYR A 305 17.19 6.96 -5.67
C TYR A 305 17.01 6.44 -7.10
N ALA A 306 16.17 5.43 -7.28
CA ALA A 306 15.78 4.94 -8.60
C ALA A 306 14.64 5.81 -9.17
N ALA A 307 14.71 6.17 -10.46
CA ALA A 307 13.74 7.04 -11.12
C ALA A 307 12.52 6.27 -11.62
N TYR A 308 11.47 7.00 -12.01
CA TYR A 308 10.39 6.49 -12.85
C TYR A 308 10.04 7.57 -13.88
N ARG A 309 10.31 7.28 -15.16
CA ARG A 309 10.31 8.28 -16.23
C ARG A 309 8.97 8.41 -16.93
N GLN A 310 8.18 7.34 -17.01
CA GLN A 310 6.92 7.33 -17.76
C GLN A 310 6.02 8.54 -17.44
N PRO A 311 5.82 8.95 -16.16
CA PRO A 311 4.96 10.09 -15.84
C PRO A 311 5.48 11.45 -16.33
N SER A 312 6.75 11.53 -16.75
CA SER A 312 7.32 12.75 -17.37
C SER A 312 7.21 12.76 -18.90
N THR A 313 6.68 11.69 -19.51
CA THR A 313 6.46 11.60 -20.95
C THR A 313 5.02 11.96 -21.32
N ASP A 314 4.67 11.94 -22.60
CA ASP A 314 3.30 12.21 -23.04
C ASP A 314 2.31 11.08 -22.69
N GLU A 315 2.83 9.90 -22.33
CA GLU A 315 2.04 8.84 -21.69
C GLU A 315 1.48 9.27 -20.33
N GLY A 316 2.21 10.15 -19.63
CA GLY A 316 1.90 10.56 -18.27
C GLY A 316 1.71 9.37 -17.33
N TYR A 317 0.84 9.55 -16.34
CA TYR A 317 0.37 8.47 -15.47
C TYR A 317 -1.15 8.35 -15.63
N ALA A 318 -1.60 7.46 -16.51
CA ALA A 318 -3.01 7.11 -16.63
C ALA A 318 -3.31 5.84 -15.82
N GLY A 319 -3.38 5.97 -14.49
CA GLY A 319 -3.59 4.84 -13.58
C GLY A 319 -4.89 4.11 -13.86
N MET A 320 -4.87 2.78 -13.79
CA MET A 320 -6.03 1.92 -14.03
C MET A 320 -6.47 1.22 -12.75
N GLN A 321 -5.55 0.55 -12.06
CA GLN A 321 -5.73 -0.02 -10.74
C GLN A 321 -4.37 -0.45 -10.17
N ALA A 322 -4.18 -0.31 -8.86
CA ALA A 322 -3.02 -0.84 -8.12
C ALA A 322 -1.64 -0.33 -8.58
N GLY A 323 -1.58 0.84 -9.22
CA GLY A 323 -0.33 1.39 -9.74
C GLY A 323 -0.02 1.02 -11.19
N LEU A 324 -0.84 0.19 -11.83
CA LEU A 324 -0.70 -0.15 -13.25
C LEU A 324 -1.34 0.94 -14.11
N THR A 325 -0.69 1.26 -15.23
CA THR A 325 -1.09 2.36 -16.11
C THR A 325 -1.52 1.87 -17.49
N LEU A 326 -2.43 2.62 -18.12
CA LEU A 326 -2.70 2.52 -19.55
C LEU A 326 -1.64 3.33 -20.32
N THR A 327 -0.97 2.68 -21.26
CA THR A 327 0.01 3.32 -22.16
C THR A 327 -0.32 3.04 -23.61
N GLY A 328 0.12 3.93 -24.50
CA GLY A 328 -0.24 3.91 -25.91
C GLY A 328 -1.60 4.54 -26.19
N ALA A 329 -1.83 4.88 -27.47
CA ALA A 329 -3.02 5.61 -27.93
C ALA A 329 -4.24 4.72 -28.23
N THR A 330 -4.17 3.44 -27.87
CA THR A 330 -5.19 2.44 -28.24
C THR A 330 -6.24 2.17 -27.16
N GLY A 331 -6.19 2.89 -26.02
CA GLY A 331 -7.00 2.58 -24.84
C GLY A 331 -6.74 1.15 -24.33
N PRO A 332 -7.52 0.62 -23.39
CA PRO A 332 -7.48 -0.80 -23.07
C PRO A 332 -7.98 -1.59 -24.31
N VAL A 333 -7.05 -2.05 -25.16
CA VAL A 333 -7.35 -2.97 -26.29
C VAL A 333 -7.89 -4.30 -25.77
N ASP A 334 -7.61 -4.60 -24.50
CA ASP A 334 -8.11 -5.73 -23.74
C ASP A 334 -8.29 -5.32 -22.27
N HIS A 335 -9.50 -5.53 -21.76
CA HIS A 335 -9.91 -5.16 -20.41
C HIS A 335 -9.51 -6.19 -19.34
N ALA A 336 -8.97 -7.35 -19.73
CA ALA A 336 -8.28 -8.27 -18.81
C ALA A 336 -6.91 -7.72 -18.36
N GLY A 337 -6.44 -6.63 -18.97
CA GLY A 337 -5.26 -5.88 -18.53
C GLY A 337 -3.93 -6.37 -19.10
N ARG A 338 -3.93 -7.21 -20.14
CA ARG A 338 -2.72 -7.73 -20.81
C ARG A 338 -1.73 -6.64 -21.25
N TYR A 339 -2.23 -5.45 -21.55
CA TYR A 339 -1.44 -4.33 -22.06
C TYR A 339 -1.18 -3.23 -21.02
N TYR A 340 -1.48 -3.49 -19.74
CA TYR A 340 -1.23 -2.52 -18.69
C TYR A 340 0.25 -2.52 -18.33
N THR A 341 0.80 -1.33 -18.13
CA THR A 341 2.20 -1.13 -17.83
C THR A 341 2.40 -1.03 -16.32
N LYS A 342 3.24 -1.93 -15.78
CA LYS A 342 3.72 -1.86 -14.39
C LYS A 342 4.65 -0.65 -14.22
N PRO A 343 4.75 -0.07 -13.01
CA PRO A 343 5.74 0.95 -12.72
C PRO A 343 7.16 0.39 -12.86
N ALA A 344 8.12 1.26 -13.21
CA ALA A 344 9.53 0.90 -13.11
C ALA A 344 9.90 0.58 -11.66
N ALA A 345 10.81 -0.38 -11.46
CA ALA A 345 11.22 -0.84 -10.14
C ALA A 345 12.74 -0.84 -9.96
N ALA A 346 13.18 -0.61 -8.72
CA ALA A 346 14.61 -0.63 -8.40
C ALA A 346 15.23 -2.03 -8.57
N LEU A 347 14.47 -3.09 -8.27
CA LEU A 347 14.83 -4.48 -8.52
C LEU A 347 13.80 -5.17 -9.42
N THR A 348 14.25 -5.86 -10.46
CA THR A 348 13.39 -6.68 -11.31
C THR A 348 13.95 -8.09 -11.43
N VAL A 349 13.09 -9.09 -11.22
CA VAL A 349 13.36 -10.49 -11.56
C VAL A 349 12.43 -10.87 -12.70
N ARG A 350 13.01 -11.26 -13.83
CA ARG A 350 12.32 -11.64 -15.06
C ARG A 350 12.66 -13.08 -15.40
N GLY A 351 11.66 -13.95 -15.49
CA GLY A 351 11.87 -15.37 -15.79
C GLY A 351 12.83 -16.09 -14.83
N GLY A 352 13.00 -15.56 -13.61
CA GLY A 352 13.96 -16.09 -12.64
C GLY A 352 13.44 -17.33 -11.94
N ARG A 353 14.34 -18.20 -11.49
CA ARG A 353 13.97 -19.41 -10.71
C ARG A 353 14.80 -19.53 -9.46
N ASN A 354 14.17 -19.83 -8.32
CA ASN A 354 14.87 -19.94 -7.04
C ASN A 354 15.70 -18.70 -6.69
N VAL A 355 15.22 -17.51 -7.06
CA VAL A 355 15.88 -16.26 -6.70
C VAL A 355 15.48 -15.91 -5.27
N THR A 356 16.47 -15.62 -4.42
CA THR A 356 16.23 -15.19 -3.04
C THR A 356 16.72 -13.76 -2.86
N VAL A 357 15.82 -12.85 -2.53
CA VAL A 357 16.13 -11.50 -2.08
C VAL A 357 15.79 -11.42 -0.60
N THR A 358 16.77 -11.12 0.25
CA THR A 358 16.56 -11.11 1.70
C THR A 358 17.36 -10.03 2.42
N ASP A 359 16.81 -9.53 3.51
CA ASP A 359 17.43 -8.48 4.34
C ASP A 359 17.79 -7.21 3.52
N ALA A 360 17.02 -6.90 2.48
CA ALA A 360 17.23 -5.76 1.60
C ALA A 360 16.51 -4.50 2.11
N SER A 361 16.94 -3.32 1.65
CA SER A 361 16.24 -2.06 1.91
C SER A 361 15.93 -1.33 0.62
N PHE A 362 14.72 -0.80 0.50
CA PHE A 362 14.22 -0.04 -0.65
C PHE A 362 13.76 1.32 -0.14
N THR A 363 14.46 2.38 -0.54
CA THR A 363 14.28 3.72 0.03
C THR A 363 14.39 4.82 -1.02
N HIS A 364 13.59 5.88 -0.90
CA HIS A 364 13.74 7.08 -1.73
C HIS A 364 13.60 6.79 -3.23
N LEU A 365 12.58 6.02 -3.61
CA LEU A 365 12.38 5.59 -5.00
C LEU A 365 11.27 6.42 -5.66
N GLY A 366 11.48 6.77 -6.92
CA GLY A 366 10.50 7.43 -7.80
C GLY A 366 9.50 6.45 -8.43
N GLY A 367 9.75 5.15 -8.35
CA GLY A 367 8.88 4.06 -8.82
C GLY A 367 8.61 3.03 -7.72
N ALA A 368 8.50 1.77 -8.11
CA ALA A 368 8.27 0.64 -7.22
C ALA A 368 9.57 0.08 -6.62
N GLY A 369 9.43 -0.73 -5.56
CA GLY A 369 10.55 -1.41 -4.93
C GLY A 369 11.07 -2.57 -5.77
N ALA A 370 10.25 -3.62 -5.90
CA ALA A 370 10.60 -4.84 -6.61
C ALA A 370 9.47 -5.34 -7.54
N VAL A 371 9.86 -5.93 -8.68
CA VAL A 371 8.96 -6.63 -9.61
C VAL A 371 9.47 -8.05 -9.84
N LEU A 372 8.60 -9.05 -9.71
CA LEU A 372 8.82 -10.44 -10.10
C LEU A 372 7.86 -10.74 -11.25
N GLU A 373 8.36 -10.98 -12.46
CA GLU A 373 7.54 -11.03 -13.67
C GLU A 373 8.03 -12.07 -14.70
N GLN A 374 7.24 -12.24 -15.76
CA GLN A 374 7.47 -13.03 -16.96
C GLN A 374 7.98 -14.44 -16.64
N GLY A 375 7.19 -15.20 -15.88
CA GLY A 375 7.53 -16.58 -15.54
C GLY A 375 8.53 -16.73 -14.40
N THR A 376 8.65 -15.73 -13.53
CA THR A 376 9.41 -15.90 -12.29
C THR A 376 8.73 -16.96 -11.41
N GLN A 377 9.50 -17.96 -10.96
CA GLN A 377 8.99 -19.10 -10.21
C GLN A 377 9.84 -19.40 -8.97
N ASN A 378 9.18 -19.88 -7.92
CA ASN A 378 9.81 -20.33 -6.67
C ASN A 378 10.79 -19.31 -6.09
N SER A 379 10.50 -18.02 -6.26
CA SER A 379 11.40 -16.93 -5.88
C SER A 379 10.85 -16.19 -4.66
N THR A 380 11.74 -15.71 -3.81
CA THR A 380 11.39 -15.17 -2.50
C THR A 380 11.93 -13.76 -2.31
N LEU A 381 11.11 -12.89 -1.74
CA LEU A 381 11.48 -11.57 -1.29
C LEU A 381 11.08 -11.44 0.18
N THR A 382 12.08 -11.51 1.06
CA THR A 382 11.84 -11.67 2.50
C THR A 382 12.64 -10.75 3.40
N ARG A 383 12.17 -10.53 4.63
CA ARG A 383 12.89 -9.79 5.68
C ARG A 383 13.41 -8.41 5.25
N SER A 384 12.74 -7.80 4.27
CA SER A 384 13.18 -6.56 3.65
C SER A 384 12.32 -5.38 4.10
N ARG A 385 12.84 -4.16 3.91
CA ARG A 385 12.16 -2.92 4.28
C ARG A 385 11.89 -2.05 3.07
N PHE A 386 10.66 -1.55 2.96
CA PHE A 386 10.22 -0.61 1.93
C PHE A 386 9.73 0.66 2.59
N THR A 387 10.34 1.80 2.27
CA THR A 387 9.83 3.08 2.75
C THR A 387 10.20 4.23 1.84
N ASP A 388 9.29 5.20 1.67
CA ASP A 388 9.50 6.35 0.80
C ASP A 388 9.56 6.00 -0.69
N LEU A 389 8.52 5.29 -1.16
CA LEU A 389 8.36 4.91 -2.55
C LEU A 389 7.23 5.73 -3.17
N SER A 390 7.46 6.29 -4.35
CA SER A 390 6.43 7.01 -5.08
C SER A 390 5.31 6.08 -5.56
N SER A 391 5.60 4.78 -5.79
CA SER A 391 4.64 3.73 -6.16
C SER A 391 4.59 2.59 -5.12
N GLY A 392 4.06 1.42 -5.50
CA GLY A 392 3.90 0.24 -4.64
C GLY A 392 5.22 -0.44 -4.27
N ALA A 393 5.20 -1.30 -3.24
CA ALA A 393 6.43 -1.94 -2.77
C ALA A 393 6.85 -3.14 -3.63
N VAL A 394 5.93 -4.08 -3.85
CA VAL A 394 6.21 -5.33 -4.54
C VAL A 394 5.10 -5.66 -5.54
N TYR A 395 5.50 -5.94 -6.78
CA TYR A 395 4.62 -6.43 -7.85
C TYR A 395 5.03 -7.85 -8.20
N VAL A 396 4.11 -8.80 -8.16
CA VAL A 396 4.36 -10.23 -8.43
C VAL A 396 3.44 -10.71 -9.54
N GLY A 397 4.01 -11.42 -10.50
CA GLY A 397 3.29 -11.99 -11.64
C GLY A 397 2.96 -10.97 -12.72
N ASP A 398 2.01 -11.34 -13.56
CA ASP A 398 1.65 -10.62 -14.78
C ASP A 398 0.13 -10.51 -14.93
N THR A 399 -0.28 -9.86 -16.02
CA THR A 399 -1.69 -9.59 -16.35
C THR A 399 -2.24 -10.48 -17.48
N GLU A 400 -1.50 -11.54 -17.87
CA GLU A 400 -2.01 -12.58 -18.77
C GLU A 400 -2.71 -13.68 -17.94
N PRO A 401 -4.02 -13.94 -18.12
CA PRO A 401 -4.74 -14.96 -17.37
C PRO A 401 -4.27 -16.40 -17.63
N ASN A 402 -3.84 -16.71 -18.86
CA ASN A 402 -3.47 -18.06 -19.29
C ASN A 402 -2.11 -18.08 -20.01
N PRO A 403 -1.01 -17.76 -19.32
CA PRO A 403 0.32 -17.75 -19.92
C PRO A 403 0.76 -19.18 -20.26
N ALA A 404 1.72 -19.29 -21.19
CA ALA A 404 2.44 -20.55 -21.38
C ALA A 404 3.13 -20.98 -20.06
N PRO A 405 3.32 -22.28 -19.79
CA PRO A 405 3.81 -22.76 -18.48
C PRO A 405 5.15 -22.18 -18.02
N ASP A 406 6.03 -21.80 -18.96
CA ASP A 406 7.31 -21.16 -18.70
C ASP A 406 7.20 -19.66 -18.38
N LEU A 407 6.08 -19.03 -18.74
CA LEU A 407 5.72 -17.64 -18.43
C LEU A 407 4.76 -17.53 -17.24
N ALA A 408 4.28 -18.65 -16.69
CA ALA A 408 3.42 -18.68 -15.52
C ALA A 408 4.21 -18.35 -14.24
N GLY A 409 3.69 -17.42 -13.44
CA GLY A 409 4.13 -17.17 -12.08
C GLY A 409 3.62 -18.26 -11.13
N VAL A 410 4.54 -18.95 -10.46
CA VAL A 410 4.22 -20.07 -9.57
C VAL A 410 5.14 -20.10 -8.36
N GLY A 411 4.58 -20.26 -7.16
CA GLY A 411 5.34 -20.55 -5.93
C GLY A 411 6.16 -19.37 -5.41
N ASN A 412 5.84 -18.15 -5.84
CA ASN A 412 6.54 -16.95 -5.38
C ASN A 412 6.16 -16.59 -3.94
N THR A 413 7.08 -16.01 -3.18
CA THR A 413 6.88 -15.67 -1.76
C THR A 413 7.29 -14.24 -1.44
N VAL A 414 6.38 -13.49 -0.80
CA VAL A 414 6.63 -12.17 -0.22
C VAL A 414 6.36 -12.27 1.27
N ALA A 415 7.40 -12.37 2.10
CA ALA A 415 7.20 -12.66 3.52
C ALA A 415 8.14 -11.95 4.51
N TYR A 416 7.65 -11.69 5.72
CA TYR A 416 8.44 -11.04 6.79
C TYR A 416 8.96 -9.64 6.42
N ASN A 417 8.32 -8.94 5.49
CA ASN A 417 8.72 -7.60 5.08
C ASN A 417 8.04 -6.51 5.92
N THR A 418 8.68 -5.35 6.01
CA THR A 418 8.08 -4.13 6.58
C THR A 418 7.88 -3.09 5.49
N ILE A 419 6.65 -2.64 5.28
CA ILE A 419 6.26 -1.75 4.20
C ILE A 419 5.53 -0.55 4.79
N ARG A 420 6.01 0.65 4.53
CA ARG A 420 5.34 1.88 4.98
C ARG A 420 5.61 3.08 4.10
N ARG A 421 4.70 4.06 4.06
CA ARG A 421 4.90 5.31 3.31
C ARG A 421 5.32 5.02 1.86
N ILE A 422 4.45 4.26 1.19
CA ILE A 422 4.51 3.93 -0.24
C ILE A 422 3.39 4.69 -0.97
N GLY A 423 3.40 4.71 -2.30
CA GLY A 423 2.41 5.49 -3.07
C GLY A 423 2.44 6.99 -2.76
N VAL A 424 3.63 7.53 -2.45
CA VAL A 424 3.81 8.93 -2.04
C VAL A 424 3.37 9.91 -3.15
N GLU A 425 3.52 9.51 -4.42
CA GLU A 425 3.02 10.27 -5.57
C GLU A 425 1.83 9.57 -6.22
N TYR A 426 1.94 8.26 -6.43
CA TYR A 426 0.90 7.48 -7.10
C TYR A 426 0.00 6.80 -6.06
N SER A 427 -1.05 7.51 -5.65
CA SER A 427 -1.90 7.11 -4.52
C SER A 427 -2.75 5.87 -4.79
N ASP A 428 -2.88 5.42 -6.03
CA ASP A 428 -3.60 4.19 -6.42
C ASP A 428 -2.75 2.93 -6.27
N ALA A 429 -1.48 3.07 -5.90
CA ALA A 429 -0.59 1.94 -5.67
C ALA A 429 -0.88 1.23 -4.34
N VAL A 430 -0.63 -0.09 -4.33
CA VAL A 430 -0.81 -0.96 -3.16
C VAL A 430 0.55 -1.42 -2.61
N ALA A 431 0.60 -1.89 -1.37
CA ALA A 431 1.85 -2.37 -0.79
C ALA A 431 2.35 -3.63 -1.50
N VAL A 432 1.50 -4.65 -1.64
CA VAL A 432 1.79 -5.86 -2.43
C VAL A 432 0.71 -6.05 -3.47
N TRP A 433 1.08 -6.01 -4.74
CA TRP A 433 0.24 -6.40 -5.85
C TRP A 433 0.71 -7.76 -6.38
N ALA A 434 -0.23 -8.70 -6.54
CA ALA A 434 0.00 -9.93 -7.26
C ALA A 434 -1.10 -10.11 -8.31
N GLY A 435 -0.69 -10.19 -9.58
CA GLY A 435 -1.59 -10.43 -10.71
C GLY A 435 -2.03 -11.89 -10.80
N TYR A 436 -1.87 -12.50 -11.96
CA TYR A 436 -2.12 -13.93 -12.16
C TYR A 436 -0.97 -14.79 -11.63
N GLU A 437 -1.15 -15.33 -10.42
CA GLU A 437 -0.18 -16.21 -9.73
C GLU A 437 -0.85 -17.48 -9.19
N ALA A 438 -0.11 -18.59 -9.22
CA ALA A 438 -0.48 -19.83 -8.55
C ALA A 438 0.48 -20.13 -7.39
N GLU A 439 -0.04 -20.69 -6.30
CA GLU A 439 0.76 -21.10 -5.14
C GLU A 439 1.54 -19.93 -4.51
N LEU A 440 1.06 -18.70 -4.68
CA LEU A 440 1.65 -17.49 -4.08
C LEU A 440 1.58 -17.58 -2.55
N THR A 441 2.62 -17.09 -1.88
CA THR A 441 2.61 -16.89 -0.42
C THR A 441 2.92 -15.43 -0.07
N VAL A 442 1.93 -14.72 0.47
CA VAL A 442 2.09 -13.40 1.09
C VAL A 442 1.89 -13.55 2.58
N ASP A 443 2.99 -13.69 3.33
CA ASP A 443 2.96 -14.17 4.71
C ASP A 443 3.76 -13.33 5.71
N HIS A 444 3.21 -13.07 6.89
CA HIS A 444 3.89 -12.33 7.96
C HIS A 444 4.48 -10.98 7.50
N ASN A 445 3.84 -10.22 6.62
CA ASN A 445 4.28 -8.85 6.32
C ASN A 445 3.66 -7.85 7.31
N THR A 446 4.39 -6.79 7.65
CA THR A 446 3.84 -5.63 8.36
C THR A 446 3.69 -4.48 7.36
N ILE A 447 2.45 -4.05 7.11
CA ILE A 447 2.09 -2.96 6.20
C ILE A 447 1.43 -1.87 7.03
N GLU A 448 1.98 -0.65 6.96
CA GLU A 448 1.46 0.50 7.69
C GLU A 448 1.46 1.77 6.83
N ASP A 449 0.53 2.71 7.06
CA ASP A 449 0.52 4.04 6.45
C ASP A 449 0.63 4.00 4.92
N THR A 450 -0.44 3.53 4.28
CA THR A 450 -0.52 3.42 2.81
C THR A 450 -1.77 4.13 2.27
N PRO A 451 -1.68 4.72 1.06
CA PRO A 451 -2.76 5.55 0.51
C PRO A 451 -3.99 4.73 0.08
N TYR A 452 -3.78 3.48 -0.32
CA TYR A 452 -4.83 2.62 -0.86
C TYR A 452 -4.79 1.24 -0.20
N SER A 453 -5.07 0.16 -0.94
CA SER A 453 -5.15 -1.20 -0.42
C SER A 453 -3.78 -1.72 0.04
N GLY A 454 -3.77 -2.58 1.06
CA GLY A 454 -2.53 -3.19 1.56
C GLY A 454 -2.04 -4.28 0.60
N ILE A 455 -2.83 -5.35 0.46
CA ILE A 455 -2.50 -6.50 -0.37
C ILE A 455 -3.60 -6.68 -1.42
N SER A 456 -3.23 -6.77 -2.70
CA SER A 456 -4.13 -7.07 -3.83
C SER A 456 -3.67 -8.36 -4.50
N VAL A 457 -4.51 -9.40 -4.54
CA VAL A 457 -4.19 -10.71 -5.16
C VAL A 457 -5.23 -11.13 -6.19
N GLY A 458 -4.76 -11.44 -7.40
CA GLY A 458 -5.61 -11.79 -8.53
C GLY A 458 -5.91 -10.59 -9.42
N TRP A 459 -6.46 -10.86 -10.60
CA TRP A 459 -6.69 -9.87 -11.64
C TRP A 459 -7.81 -10.31 -12.60
N GLY A 460 -8.22 -9.40 -13.50
CA GLY A 460 -9.03 -9.74 -14.68
C GLY A 460 -10.51 -9.41 -14.64
N TRP A 461 -11.04 -9.00 -13.49
CA TRP A 461 -12.46 -8.64 -13.30
C TRP A 461 -13.38 -9.76 -13.81
N ASN A 462 -14.60 -9.41 -14.24
CA ASN A 462 -15.50 -10.38 -14.87
C ASN A 462 -15.20 -10.69 -16.34
N GLN A 463 -13.99 -10.41 -16.84
CA GLN A 463 -13.71 -10.53 -18.28
C GLN A 463 -13.77 -11.99 -18.74
N PRO A 464 -14.39 -12.30 -19.89
CA PRO A 464 -14.55 -13.67 -20.38
C PRO A 464 -13.23 -14.46 -20.44
N GLU A 465 -12.14 -13.81 -20.84
CA GLU A 465 -10.80 -14.39 -20.97
C GLU A 465 -10.14 -14.70 -19.62
N ALA A 466 -10.60 -14.07 -18.53
CA ALA A 466 -10.06 -14.21 -17.17
C ALA A 466 -10.86 -15.19 -16.28
N GLN A 467 -12.06 -15.59 -16.71
CA GLN A 467 -12.95 -16.50 -15.97
C GLN A 467 -12.32 -17.86 -15.65
N GLN A 468 -11.43 -18.32 -16.52
CA GLN A 468 -10.60 -19.49 -16.33
C GLN A 468 -9.16 -19.03 -16.45
N SER A 469 -8.48 -18.86 -15.33
CA SER A 469 -7.09 -18.40 -15.27
C SER A 469 -6.22 -19.36 -14.46
N VAL A 470 -4.93 -19.07 -14.40
CA VAL A 470 -3.96 -19.84 -13.60
C VAL A 470 -4.10 -19.66 -12.09
N LEU A 471 -4.93 -18.74 -11.60
CA LEU A 471 -5.07 -18.44 -10.17
C LEU A 471 -5.52 -19.67 -9.37
N ARG A 472 -4.73 -20.06 -8.37
CA ARG A 472 -5.07 -21.15 -7.43
C ARG A 472 -4.10 -21.19 -6.25
N ASP A 473 -4.55 -21.81 -5.16
CA ASP A 473 -3.72 -22.21 -4.01
C ASP A 473 -2.89 -21.06 -3.39
N ASN A 474 -3.36 -19.82 -3.54
CA ASN A 474 -2.69 -18.64 -3.03
C ASN A 474 -2.93 -18.50 -1.52
N ARG A 475 -1.95 -17.96 -0.79
CA ARG A 475 -2.00 -17.79 0.66
C ARG A 475 -1.70 -16.34 1.03
N VAL A 476 -2.66 -15.69 1.66
CA VAL A 476 -2.48 -14.36 2.27
C VAL A 476 -2.64 -14.53 3.78
N THR A 477 -1.52 -14.76 4.47
CA THR A 477 -1.54 -15.27 5.84
C THR A 477 -0.73 -14.45 6.84
N ASN A 478 -1.23 -14.34 8.08
CA ASN A 478 -0.51 -13.76 9.21
C ASN A 478 0.06 -12.35 8.95
N ASN A 479 -0.49 -11.58 8.01
CA ASN A 479 -0.04 -10.22 7.77
C ASN A 479 -0.63 -9.27 8.81
N ARG A 480 0.14 -8.25 9.20
CA ARG A 480 -0.31 -7.14 10.03
C ARG A 480 -0.47 -5.92 9.13
N ILE A 481 -1.70 -5.45 8.97
CA ILE A 481 -2.06 -4.37 8.05
C ILE A 481 -2.77 -3.29 8.85
N THR A 482 -2.13 -2.13 8.99
CA THR A 482 -2.66 -1.04 9.81
C THR A 482 -2.65 0.28 9.08
N ASP A 483 -3.66 1.12 9.26
CA ASP A 483 -3.68 2.49 8.69
C ASP A 483 -3.51 2.49 7.16
N VAL A 484 -4.41 1.78 6.49
CA VAL A 484 -4.46 1.64 5.03
C VAL A 484 -5.76 2.22 4.49
N MET A 485 -5.82 2.53 3.19
CA MET A 485 -6.93 3.28 2.60
C MET A 485 -7.17 4.61 3.35
N ARG A 486 -6.09 5.31 3.74
CA ARG A 486 -6.21 6.49 4.60
C ARG A 486 -6.97 7.60 3.85
N VAL A 487 -8.02 8.13 4.48
CA VAL A 487 -8.91 9.16 3.92
C VAL A 487 -8.16 10.41 3.43
N ALA A 488 -7.03 10.74 4.07
CA ALA A 488 -6.16 11.84 3.66
C ALA A 488 -5.67 11.77 2.20
N TYR A 489 -5.70 10.59 1.58
CA TYR A 489 -5.29 10.40 0.18
C TYR A 489 -6.46 10.35 -0.80
N ASP A 490 -7.72 10.42 -0.33
CA ASP A 490 -8.92 10.55 -1.18
C ASP A 490 -9.06 9.40 -2.21
N GLN A 491 -8.70 8.17 -1.79
CA GLN A 491 -8.84 6.95 -2.59
C GLN A 491 -9.94 6.05 -2.03
N HIS A 492 -10.69 5.45 -2.94
CA HIS A 492 -11.95 4.77 -2.66
C HIS A 492 -12.00 3.38 -3.30
N ASP A 493 -12.99 2.57 -2.90
CA ASP A 493 -13.27 1.26 -3.51
C ASP A 493 -12.11 0.27 -3.35
N GLY A 494 -11.74 -0.02 -2.11
CA GLY A 494 -10.60 -0.86 -1.79
C GLY A 494 -10.72 -1.55 -0.43
N GLY A 495 -9.64 -2.20 0.00
CA GLY A 495 -9.59 -2.82 1.31
C GLY A 495 -8.19 -3.20 1.76
N ALA A 496 -8.02 -3.53 3.04
CA ALA A 496 -6.71 -3.93 3.55
C ALA A 496 -6.18 -5.18 2.82
N ILE A 497 -7.08 -6.13 2.53
CA ILE A 497 -6.85 -7.24 1.60
C ILE A 497 -7.92 -7.18 0.52
N TYR A 498 -7.50 -7.14 -0.73
CA TYR A 498 -8.34 -7.11 -1.92
C TYR A 498 -8.05 -8.34 -2.78
N THR A 499 -9.08 -8.98 -3.31
CA THR A 499 -8.93 -10.08 -4.28
C THR A 499 -9.81 -9.92 -5.49
N GLN A 500 -9.42 -10.59 -6.58
CA GLN A 500 -10.14 -10.56 -7.85
C GLN A 500 -9.97 -11.87 -8.62
N GLY A 501 -10.98 -12.27 -9.41
CA GLY A 501 -10.94 -13.51 -10.20
C GLY A 501 -11.17 -14.79 -9.38
N ALA A 502 -11.50 -15.89 -10.05
CA ALA A 502 -11.70 -17.18 -9.38
C ALA A 502 -10.36 -17.78 -8.93
N GLN A 503 -10.20 -18.12 -7.65
CA GLN A 503 -8.92 -18.58 -7.07
C GLN A 503 -9.09 -19.84 -6.20
N PRO A 504 -9.43 -21.00 -6.79
CA PRO A 504 -9.63 -22.24 -6.04
C PRO A 504 -8.46 -22.59 -5.12
N GLY A 505 -8.78 -22.99 -3.88
CA GLY A 505 -7.78 -23.37 -2.87
C GLY A 505 -7.11 -22.19 -2.16
N THR A 506 -7.48 -20.96 -2.50
CA THR A 506 -6.90 -19.75 -1.88
C THR A 506 -7.41 -19.55 -0.46
N VAL A 507 -6.50 -19.15 0.43
CA VAL A 507 -6.78 -18.93 1.85
C VAL A 507 -6.28 -17.55 2.30
N ILE A 508 -7.17 -16.80 2.95
CA ILE A 508 -6.89 -15.55 3.65
C ILE A 508 -7.04 -15.83 5.15
N SER A 509 -5.93 -15.99 5.88
CA SER A 509 -5.99 -16.50 7.25
C SER A 509 -5.00 -15.91 8.24
N GLY A 510 -5.44 -15.73 9.50
CA GLY A 510 -4.58 -15.28 10.59
C GLY A 510 -4.10 -13.82 10.48
N ASN A 511 -4.64 -13.03 9.56
CA ASN A 511 -4.24 -11.63 9.38
C ASN A 511 -4.78 -10.77 10.53
N TYR A 512 -4.02 -9.73 10.90
CA TYR A 512 -4.46 -8.66 11.78
C TYR A 512 -4.65 -7.38 10.97
N ILE A 513 -5.89 -6.92 10.85
CA ILE A 513 -6.27 -5.70 10.15
C ILE A 513 -6.78 -4.69 11.19
N ASN A 514 -6.24 -3.48 11.19
CA ASN A 514 -6.69 -2.40 12.06
C ASN A 514 -6.71 -1.08 11.29
N ARG A 515 -7.83 -0.36 11.28
CA ARG A 515 -7.94 0.93 10.58
C ARG A 515 -7.75 0.84 9.06
N SER A 516 -8.60 0.05 8.42
CA SER A 516 -8.75 0.05 6.95
C SER A 516 -9.89 0.96 6.55
N ALA A 517 -9.58 2.03 5.81
CA ALA A 517 -10.53 3.08 5.44
C ALA A 517 -11.28 3.68 6.63
N TYR A 518 -10.70 3.57 7.82
CA TYR A 518 -11.24 4.19 9.02
C TYR A 518 -11.30 5.70 8.79
N GLU A 519 -12.34 6.35 9.30
CA GLU A 519 -12.68 7.77 9.05
C GLU A 519 -13.43 8.03 7.73
N ASN A 520 -13.57 7.04 6.83
CA ASN A 520 -14.18 7.23 5.50
C ASN A 520 -15.71 7.36 5.55
N THR A 521 -16.23 8.48 5.05
CA THR A 521 -17.68 8.75 4.99
C THR A 521 -18.41 8.18 3.78
N GLU A 522 -17.71 7.68 2.75
CA GLU A 522 -18.34 7.20 1.49
C GLU A 522 -18.89 5.77 1.56
N ARG A 523 -18.61 5.04 2.65
CA ARG A 523 -19.01 3.63 2.84
C ARG A 523 -18.55 2.73 1.67
N ASP A 524 -17.29 2.84 1.28
CA ASP A 524 -16.70 2.07 0.16
C ASP A 524 -15.28 1.56 0.41
N GLY A 525 -14.84 1.57 1.67
CA GLY A 525 -13.60 0.96 2.10
C GLY A 525 -13.81 -0.23 3.04
N ASN A 526 -13.13 -1.34 2.78
CA ASN A 526 -13.40 -2.63 3.40
C ASN A 526 -12.21 -3.17 4.20
N GLY A 527 -12.45 -4.16 5.05
CA GLY A 527 -11.39 -4.96 5.69
C GLY A 527 -10.82 -5.96 4.68
N ILE A 528 -11.63 -6.95 4.32
CA ILE A 528 -11.34 -7.93 3.27
C ILE A 528 -12.36 -7.76 2.14
N TYR A 529 -11.88 -7.35 0.97
CA TYR A 529 -12.71 -7.10 -0.19
C TYR A 529 -12.50 -8.18 -1.25
N LEU A 530 -13.47 -9.09 -1.36
CA LEU A 530 -13.53 -10.09 -2.41
C LEU A 530 -14.25 -9.48 -3.62
N ASP A 531 -13.52 -8.73 -4.44
CA ASP A 531 -14.08 -8.01 -5.59
C ASP A 531 -14.41 -8.99 -6.74
N GLU A 532 -14.82 -8.45 -7.89
CA GLU A 532 -15.42 -9.15 -9.01
C GLU A 532 -14.77 -10.51 -9.34
N GLN A 533 -15.63 -11.53 -9.47
CA GLN A 533 -15.29 -12.94 -9.66
C GLN A 533 -14.50 -13.64 -8.55
N SER A 534 -14.11 -12.97 -7.46
CA SER A 534 -13.48 -13.63 -6.31
C SER A 534 -14.30 -14.84 -5.88
N SER A 535 -13.76 -16.04 -6.09
CA SER A 535 -14.50 -17.29 -5.94
C SER A 535 -13.62 -18.39 -5.36
N HIS A 536 -14.24 -19.30 -4.60
CA HIS A 536 -13.56 -20.44 -3.97
C HIS A 536 -12.49 -20.06 -2.94
N ILE A 537 -12.64 -18.89 -2.30
CA ILE A 537 -11.70 -18.37 -1.30
C ILE A 537 -12.19 -18.68 0.11
N THR A 538 -11.28 -19.14 0.96
CA THR A 538 -11.53 -19.33 2.40
C THR A 538 -10.95 -18.14 3.18
N VAL A 539 -11.81 -17.45 3.94
CA VAL A 539 -11.45 -16.34 4.83
C VAL A 539 -11.64 -16.82 6.27
N GLU A 540 -10.55 -17.06 6.99
CA GLU A 540 -10.64 -17.64 8.34
C GLU A 540 -9.65 -17.11 9.36
N HIS A 541 -10.01 -17.12 10.64
CA HIS A 541 -9.10 -16.76 11.74
C HIS A 541 -8.46 -15.36 11.64
N ASN A 542 -9.07 -14.43 10.90
CA ASN A 542 -8.60 -13.05 10.81
C ASN A 542 -9.14 -12.23 11.99
N VAL A 543 -8.33 -11.29 12.45
CA VAL A 543 -8.71 -10.29 13.48
C VAL A 543 -8.78 -8.94 12.79
N ILE A 544 -9.98 -8.37 12.74
CA ILE A 544 -10.29 -7.21 11.90
C ILE A 544 -10.92 -6.16 12.80
N THR A 545 -10.32 -4.97 12.89
CA THR A 545 -10.75 -3.94 13.84
C THR A 545 -10.79 -2.57 13.18
N ARG A 546 -11.72 -1.72 13.60
CA ARG A 546 -11.83 -0.31 13.18
C ARG A 546 -11.87 -0.16 11.66
N ILE A 547 -12.88 -0.74 11.01
CA ILE A 547 -13.01 -0.69 9.54
C ILE A 547 -14.01 0.40 9.16
N GLY A 548 -13.74 1.12 8.07
CA GLY A 548 -14.60 2.21 7.61
C GLY A 548 -16.00 1.79 7.16
N TYR A 549 -16.16 0.55 6.69
CA TYR A 549 -17.46 0.04 6.28
C TYR A 549 -17.66 -1.45 6.54
N LYS A 550 -17.31 -2.34 5.59
CA LYS A 550 -17.55 -3.78 5.72
C LYS A 550 -16.29 -4.51 6.14
N TRP A 551 -16.38 -5.41 7.11
CA TRP A 551 -15.24 -6.22 7.51
C TRP A 551 -14.90 -7.29 6.45
N VAL A 552 -15.93 -7.83 5.79
CA VAL A 552 -15.81 -8.70 4.61
C VAL A 552 -16.92 -8.41 3.61
N SER A 553 -16.60 -8.43 2.32
CA SER A 553 -17.60 -8.28 1.26
C SER A 553 -17.25 -9.07 0.00
N ASN A 554 -18.27 -9.62 -0.66
CA ASN A 554 -18.23 -9.98 -2.07
C ASN A 554 -18.78 -8.83 -2.90
N TRP A 555 -18.11 -8.49 -4.01
CA TRP A 555 -18.70 -7.60 -5.00
C TRP A 555 -19.68 -8.35 -5.91
N ALA A 556 -20.95 -7.94 -5.84
CA ALA A 556 -22.06 -8.51 -6.61
C ALA A 556 -22.23 -10.04 -6.47
N ASP A 557 -23.16 -10.62 -7.22
CA ASP A 557 -23.42 -12.07 -7.21
C ASP A 557 -22.41 -12.86 -8.07
N TYR A 558 -21.38 -12.19 -8.62
CA TYR A 558 -20.33 -12.80 -9.44
C TYR A 558 -19.31 -13.60 -8.61
N GLY A 559 -19.02 -13.18 -7.38
CA GLY A 559 -18.17 -13.94 -6.48
C GLY A 559 -18.93 -15.10 -5.85
N ILE A 560 -18.51 -16.34 -6.10
CA ILE A 560 -19.26 -17.54 -5.69
C ILE A 560 -18.43 -18.49 -4.81
N ARG A 561 -19.14 -19.26 -3.97
CA ARG A 561 -18.54 -20.31 -3.13
C ARG A 561 -17.37 -19.84 -2.26
N ASN A 562 -17.43 -18.60 -1.77
CA ASN A 562 -16.50 -18.11 -0.77
C ASN A 562 -16.96 -18.55 0.62
N THR A 563 -16.02 -18.84 1.52
CA THR A 563 -16.35 -19.20 2.90
C THR A 563 -15.71 -18.22 3.85
N ALA A 564 -16.45 -17.71 4.82
CA ALA A 564 -15.92 -16.88 5.90
C ALA A 564 -16.23 -17.55 7.24
N THR A 565 -15.20 -17.94 7.99
CA THR A 565 -15.40 -18.68 9.24
C THR A 565 -14.37 -18.37 10.32
N HIS A 566 -14.76 -18.40 11.59
CA HIS A 566 -13.83 -18.21 12.71
C HIS A 566 -13.07 -16.87 12.71
N ASN A 567 -13.64 -15.80 12.15
CA ASN A 567 -13.06 -14.45 12.19
C ASN A 567 -13.57 -13.65 13.39
N TRP A 568 -12.78 -12.68 13.85
CA TRP A 568 -13.13 -11.77 14.96
C TRP A 568 -13.11 -10.33 14.49
N THR A 569 -14.19 -9.60 14.75
CA THR A 569 -14.30 -8.20 14.35
C THR A 569 -15.20 -7.37 15.27
N ASP A 570 -14.84 -6.10 15.46
CA ASP A 570 -15.68 -5.08 16.11
C ASP A 570 -16.77 -4.54 15.16
N THR A 571 -16.65 -4.80 13.86
CA THR A 571 -17.51 -4.27 12.82
C THR A 571 -18.63 -5.27 12.49
N ALA A 572 -19.89 -4.88 12.70
CA ALA A 572 -21.06 -5.76 12.52
C ALA A 572 -21.51 -5.95 11.06
N ALA A 573 -20.84 -5.30 10.09
CA ALA A 573 -21.28 -5.18 8.70
C ALA A 573 -20.56 -6.14 7.72
N PRO A 574 -21.12 -7.34 7.43
CA PRO A 574 -20.68 -8.17 6.30
C PRO A 574 -21.50 -7.92 5.03
N ALA A 575 -20.97 -8.31 3.87
CA ALA A 575 -21.76 -8.48 2.64
C ALA A 575 -21.27 -9.67 1.81
N LEU A 576 -21.45 -10.90 2.30
CA LEU A 576 -21.04 -12.13 1.62
C LEU A 576 -22.27 -12.88 1.07
N SER A 577 -22.80 -12.46 -0.08
CA SER A 577 -24.11 -12.93 -0.60
C SER A 577 -24.08 -13.81 -1.85
N GLY A 578 -22.95 -13.91 -2.56
CA GLY A 578 -22.92 -14.59 -3.85
C GLY A 578 -23.12 -16.11 -3.78
N THR A 579 -23.58 -16.72 -4.87
CA THR A 579 -24.09 -18.10 -4.91
C THR A 579 -23.17 -19.11 -4.23
N GLY A 580 -23.72 -19.87 -3.27
CA GLY A 580 -22.99 -20.91 -2.54
C GLY A 580 -21.93 -20.40 -1.57
N SER A 581 -21.81 -19.07 -1.38
CA SER A 581 -20.96 -18.51 -0.35
C SER A 581 -21.61 -18.67 1.02
N THR A 582 -20.80 -18.91 2.05
CA THR A 582 -21.27 -19.17 3.41
C THR A 582 -20.47 -18.40 4.45
N MET A 583 -21.15 -17.99 5.51
CA MET A 583 -20.55 -17.33 6.66
C MET A 583 -21.02 -18.01 7.93
N THR A 584 -20.13 -18.68 8.65
CA THR A 584 -20.45 -19.44 9.88
C THR A 584 -19.40 -19.20 10.96
N ASP A 585 -19.79 -19.22 12.23
CA ASP A 585 -18.85 -19.16 13.36
C ASP A 585 -17.93 -17.92 13.37
N ASN A 586 -18.41 -16.77 12.89
CA ASN A 586 -17.69 -15.49 13.01
C ASN A 586 -18.22 -14.70 14.21
N TRP A 587 -17.33 -14.01 14.91
CA TRP A 587 -17.65 -13.13 16.03
C TRP A 587 -17.57 -11.67 15.58
N THR A 588 -18.73 -11.03 15.43
CA THR A 588 -18.87 -9.64 14.94
C THR A 588 -19.43 -8.74 16.04
N GLY A 589 -19.22 -7.42 15.93
CA GLY A 589 -19.72 -6.47 16.93
C GLY A 589 -19.05 -6.62 18.29
N LEU A 590 -17.77 -6.98 18.31
CA LEU A 590 -17.00 -7.16 19.54
C LEU A 590 -16.62 -5.81 20.17
N ASP A 591 -16.94 -5.64 21.45
CA ASP A 591 -16.41 -4.53 22.27
C ASP A 591 -15.03 -4.84 22.88
N GLN A 592 -14.67 -6.12 22.90
CA GLN A 592 -13.39 -6.62 23.38
C GLN A 592 -12.96 -7.83 22.56
N LEU A 593 -11.66 -7.90 22.24
CA LEU A 593 -11.10 -9.06 21.56
C LEU A 593 -10.93 -10.23 22.55
N PRO A 594 -11.47 -11.43 22.26
CA PRO A 594 -11.24 -12.61 23.09
C PRO A 594 -9.75 -13.01 23.06
N SER A 595 -9.30 -13.74 24.08
CA SER A 595 -7.89 -14.12 24.23
C SER A 595 -7.32 -14.87 23.02
N GLN A 596 -8.15 -15.68 22.35
CA GLN A 596 -7.79 -16.36 21.10
C GLN A 596 -7.52 -15.37 19.97
N ALA A 597 -8.40 -14.39 19.74
CA ALA A 597 -8.18 -13.33 18.76
C ALA A 597 -6.88 -12.56 19.04
N VAL A 598 -6.65 -12.18 20.30
CA VAL A 598 -5.42 -11.48 20.71
C VAL A 598 -4.17 -12.33 20.40
N LYS A 599 -4.24 -13.66 20.51
CA LYS A 599 -3.13 -14.55 20.16
C LYS A 599 -2.84 -14.52 18.65
N PHE A 600 -3.86 -14.62 17.80
CA PHE A 600 -3.70 -14.52 16.34
C PHE A 600 -3.13 -13.14 15.96
N ALA A 601 -3.72 -12.06 16.45
CA ALA A 601 -3.28 -10.71 16.12
C ALA A 601 -1.85 -10.39 16.60
N ARG A 602 -1.42 -10.97 17.72
CA ARG A 602 -0.04 -10.81 18.22
C ARG A 602 0.98 -11.53 17.34
N ALA A 603 0.62 -12.69 16.76
CA ALA A 603 1.51 -13.46 15.91
C ALA A 603 1.70 -12.82 14.52
N ALA A 604 0.70 -12.07 14.06
CA ALA A 604 0.73 -11.43 12.74
C ALA A 604 1.79 -10.32 12.60
N GLY A 605 2.34 -10.22 11.39
CA GLY A 605 3.35 -9.24 10.97
C GLY A 605 4.76 -9.82 10.86
N ALA A 606 5.69 -9.00 10.37
CA ALA A 606 7.10 -9.39 10.19
C ALA A 606 7.78 -9.78 11.50
N ARG A 607 7.24 -9.28 12.61
CA ARG A 607 7.57 -9.68 13.97
C ARG A 607 6.28 -9.65 14.79
N PRO A 608 6.15 -10.51 15.80
CA PRO A 608 5.07 -10.41 16.76
C PRO A 608 4.99 -9.01 17.37
N GLY A 609 3.78 -8.47 17.48
CA GLY A 609 3.57 -7.07 17.87
C GLY A 609 2.46 -6.89 18.91
N PRO A 610 2.38 -5.71 19.54
CA PRO A 610 1.25 -5.37 20.42
C PRO A 610 -0.06 -5.39 19.63
N VAL A 611 -1.15 -5.74 20.29
CA VAL A 611 -2.51 -5.67 19.72
C VAL A 611 -3.21 -4.49 20.40
N GLU A 612 -3.74 -3.58 19.61
CA GLU A 612 -4.50 -2.46 20.13
C GLU A 612 -5.79 -2.99 20.75
N LYS A 613 -6.05 -2.62 22.01
CA LYS A 613 -7.26 -3.05 22.70
C LYS A 613 -8.45 -2.33 22.09
N LEU A 614 -9.54 -3.07 21.89
CA LEU A 614 -10.86 -2.46 21.78
C LEU A 614 -11.25 -1.92 23.15
N ARG A 615 -11.94 -0.78 23.16
CA ARG A 615 -12.46 -0.16 24.37
C ARG A 615 -13.98 -0.38 24.35
N PRO A 616 -14.60 -0.73 25.50
CA PRO A 616 -16.06 -0.81 25.57
C PRO A 616 -16.69 0.51 25.18
N ASP A 617 -17.77 0.46 24.42
CA ASP A 617 -18.62 1.61 24.23
C ASP A 617 -19.56 1.75 25.43
N LEU A 618 -19.34 2.81 26.21
CA LEU A 618 -20.16 3.18 27.35
C LEU A 618 -21.53 3.71 26.93
N ALA A 619 -21.66 4.20 25.70
CA ALA A 619 -22.89 4.81 25.19
C ALA A 619 -23.90 3.75 24.72
N ALA A 620 -23.45 2.59 24.24
CA ALA A 620 -24.30 1.48 23.80
C ALA A 620 -25.35 1.02 24.84
N ALA A 621 -25.04 1.11 26.14
CA ALA A 621 -25.98 0.78 27.23
C ALA A 621 -26.79 1.98 27.76
N GLY A 622 -26.55 3.16 27.18
CA GLY A 622 -27.15 4.42 27.58
C GLY A 622 -28.52 4.66 26.96
N THR A 623 -28.99 5.91 27.06
CA THR A 623 -30.20 6.38 26.37
C THR A 623 -29.89 7.64 25.59
N ALA A 624 -30.47 7.77 24.40
CA ALA A 624 -30.27 8.95 23.55
C ALA A 624 -31.54 9.80 23.42
N THR A 625 -31.35 11.11 23.30
CA THR A 625 -32.38 12.09 22.98
C THR A 625 -31.83 13.11 21.99
N GLN A 626 -32.70 13.84 21.30
CA GLN A 626 -32.30 14.87 20.34
C GLN A 626 -33.31 16.02 20.33
N SER A 627 -32.89 17.20 19.88
CA SER A 627 -33.69 18.44 19.89
C SER A 627 -35.00 18.31 19.11
N SER A 628 -34.98 17.57 18.01
CA SER A 628 -36.11 17.27 17.15
C SER A 628 -35.87 15.99 16.36
N THR A 629 -36.92 15.31 15.87
CA THR A 629 -36.78 14.08 15.07
C THR A 629 -37.26 14.31 13.65
N SER A 630 -36.37 14.05 12.68
CA SER A 630 -36.70 14.09 11.25
C SER A 630 -37.24 12.74 10.79
N GLY A 631 -38.57 12.61 10.67
CA GLY A 631 -39.19 11.37 10.22
C GLY A 631 -39.06 10.24 11.25
N THR A 632 -38.54 9.09 10.84
CA THR A 632 -38.33 7.92 11.72
C THR A 632 -36.90 7.82 12.30
N ALA A 633 -36.07 8.85 12.09
CA ALA A 633 -34.65 8.86 12.45
C ALA A 633 -34.44 9.26 13.92
N THR A 634 -34.87 8.39 14.84
CA THR A 634 -34.80 8.62 16.29
C THR A 634 -33.37 8.65 16.82
N ALA A 635 -33.18 9.21 18.01
CA ALA A 635 -31.84 9.46 18.56
C ALA A 635 -31.08 8.17 18.91
N ASP A 636 -31.79 7.11 19.27
CA ASP A 636 -31.26 5.80 19.66
C ASP A 636 -30.54 5.06 18.53
N LEU A 637 -30.82 5.41 17.27
CA LEU A 637 -30.13 4.87 16.10
C LEU A 637 -28.63 5.26 16.02
N ALA A 638 -28.18 6.19 16.85
CA ALA A 638 -26.75 6.49 16.97
C ALA A 638 -26.05 5.71 18.10
N LEU A 639 -26.74 4.76 18.75
CA LEU A 639 -26.21 3.92 19.82
C LEU A 639 -26.40 2.41 19.55
N ASP A 640 -26.82 2.04 18.33
CA ASP A 640 -27.26 0.68 18.03
C ASP A 640 -26.14 -0.24 17.50
N GLY A 641 -24.95 0.30 17.26
CA GLY A 641 -23.81 -0.46 16.74
C GLY A 641 -23.87 -0.72 15.23
N ASP A 642 -24.88 -0.22 14.53
CA ASP A 642 -25.12 -0.49 13.11
C ASP A 642 -24.72 0.67 12.21
N LEU A 643 -23.48 0.62 11.72
CA LEU A 643 -22.94 1.58 10.76
C LEU A 643 -23.56 1.47 9.36
N THR A 644 -24.52 0.59 9.11
CA THR A 644 -25.06 0.31 7.77
C THR A 644 -26.49 0.78 7.57
N THR A 645 -27.31 0.92 8.61
CA THR A 645 -28.74 1.23 8.51
C THR A 645 -29.06 2.71 8.77
N THR A 646 -30.31 3.01 9.14
CA THR A 646 -30.84 4.37 9.31
C THR A 646 -30.13 5.11 10.43
N VAL A 647 -29.83 6.38 10.20
CA VAL A 647 -29.03 7.24 11.11
C VAL A 647 -29.93 8.06 12.04
N ALA A 648 -29.43 8.48 13.20
CA ALA A 648 -30.11 9.49 14.02
C ALA A 648 -30.11 10.84 13.29
N LYS A 649 -31.26 11.51 13.23
CA LYS A 649 -31.39 12.77 12.47
C LYS A 649 -32.39 13.77 13.08
N THR A 650 -31.92 15.00 13.22
CA THR A 650 -32.74 16.17 13.63
C THR A 650 -33.29 16.96 12.44
N ASN A 651 -34.27 17.84 12.69
CA ASN A 651 -34.67 18.86 11.73
C ASN A 651 -33.57 19.92 11.56
N ALA A 652 -33.64 20.69 10.47
CA ALA A 652 -32.70 21.79 10.28
C ALA A 652 -33.13 22.99 11.15
N GLU A 653 -32.39 23.24 12.23
CA GLU A 653 -32.74 24.28 13.21
C GLU A 653 -31.48 24.93 13.84
N PRO A 654 -31.56 26.17 14.34
CA PRO A 654 -30.48 26.79 15.10
C PRO A 654 -30.17 25.99 16.36
N GLY A 655 -28.91 25.57 16.54
CA GLY A 655 -28.48 24.86 17.74
C GLY A 655 -29.04 23.44 17.86
N ALA A 656 -29.41 22.80 16.74
CA ALA A 656 -29.81 21.39 16.72
C ALA A 656 -28.82 20.52 17.50
N TRP A 657 -29.32 19.59 18.33
CA TRP A 657 -28.46 18.78 19.19
C TRP A 657 -28.91 17.33 19.29
N TRP A 658 -27.94 16.44 19.51
CA TRP A 658 -28.12 15.04 19.89
C TRP A 658 -27.36 14.78 21.19
N GLN A 659 -27.89 13.92 22.07
CA GLN A 659 -27.35 13.69 23.40
C GLN A 659 -27.49 12.23 23.84
N ALA A 660 -26.47 11.69 24.50
CA ALA A 660 -26.53 10.44 25.26
C ALA A 660 -26.40 10.66 26.77
N ASP A 661 -27.18 9.91 27.55
CA ASP A 661 -26.98 9.66 29.00
C ASP A 661 -26.38 8.26 29.18
N LEU A 662 -25.15 8.19 29.70
CA LEU A 662 -24.42 6.96 29.99
C LEU A 662 -24.95 6.21 31.24
N GLY A 663 -25.96 6.77 31.91
CA GLY A 663 -26.62 6.22 33.10
C GLY A 663 -25.90 6.50 34.41
N ALA A 664 -24.58 6.74 34.38
CA ALA A 664 -23.78 7.13 35.54
C ALA A 664 -22.51 7.87 35.12
N VAL A 665 -21.87 8.56 36.06
CA VAL A 665 -20.57 9.21 35.81
C VAL A 665 -19.53 8.13 35.53
N ARG A 666 -18.79 8.31 34.45
CA ARG A 666 -17.70 7.46 33.97
C ARG A 666 -16.54 8.35 33.57
N HIS A 667 -15.34 7.79 33.64
CA HIS A 667 -14.20 8.39 32.98
C HIS A 667 -14.40 8.24 31.46
N ILE A 668 -14.19 9.32 30.71
CA ILE A 668 -14.30 9.36 29.25
C ILE A 668 -12.94 9.80 28.71
N GLY A 669 -12.24 8.86 28.08
CA GLY A 669 -10.93 9.06 27.47
C GLY A 669 -11.00 9.31 25.96
N GLN A 670 -12.07 8.90 25.29
CA GLN A 670 -12.25 9.14 23.86
C GLN A 670 -13.74 9.12 23.46
N ILE A 671 -14.10 9.95 22.48
CA ILE A 671 -15.42 9.92 21.83
C ILE A 671 -15.21 9.73 20.32
N GLU A 672 -15.94 8.80 19.71
CA GLU A 672 -16.01 8.61 18.26
C GLU A 672 -17.35 9.14 17.74
N LEU A 673 -17.31 10.09 16.82
CA LEU A 673 -18.51 10.57 16.12
C LEU A 673 -18.53 10.04 14.69
N TRP A 674 -19.49 9.18 14.36
CA TRP A 674 -19.63 8.64 13.03
C TRP A 674 -20.63 9.46 12.21
N ASN A 675 -20.13 10.24 11.26
CA ASN A 675 -20.97 11.09 10.42
C ASN A 675 -21.86 10.27 9.46
N ALA A 676 -23.08 10.73 9.22
CA ALA A 676 -23.97 10.12 8.25
C ALA A 676 -23.65 10.55 6.81
N ALA A 677 -23.41 9.59 5.91
CA ALA A 677 -23.07 9.86 4.49
C ALA A 677 -24.08 10.77 3.77
N GLY A 678 -25.39 10.60 4.03
CA GLY A 678 -26.47 11.34 3.37
C GLY A 678 -26.99 12.56 4.13
N THR A 679 -26.46 12.89 5.31
CA THR A 679 -26.84 14.08 6.09
C THR A 679 -25.63 14.55 6.89
N PRO A 680 -24.66 15.20 6.23
CA PRO A 680 -23.38 15.51 6.85
C PRO A 680 -23.53 16.54 7.97
N THR A 681 -23.05 16.14 9.14
CA THR A 681 -22.85 17.02 10.30
C THR A 681 -21.52 17.77 10.16
N ALA A 682 -21.50 19.04 10.53
CA ALA A 682 -20.33 19.92 10.50
C ALA A 682 -20.40 20.99 11.59
N ASP A 683 -19.28 21.59 11.97
CA ASP A 683 -19.22 22.76 12.87
C ASP A 683 -20.00 22.55 14.17
N VAL A 684 -19.55 21.60 14.98
CA VAL A 684 -20.22 21.17 16.21
C VAL A 684 -19.39 21.45 17.46
N ASP A 685 -20.08 21.70 18.56
CA ASP A 685 -19.52 21.62 19.90
C ASP A 685 -19.90 20.26 20.51
N VAL A 686 -18.88 19.52 20.96
CA VAL A 686 -19.07 18.28 21.72
C VAL A 686 -18.87 18.60 23.19
N GLN A 687 -19.92 18.36 23.96
CA GLN A 687 -20.01 18.75 25.36
C GLN A 687 -20.10 17.51 26.24
N ILE A 688 -19.28 17.47 27.28
CA ILE A 688 -19.19 16.36 28.22
C ILE A 688 -19.46 16.89 29.62
N ALA A 689 -20.53 16.43 30.26
CA ALA A 689 -20.96 16.94 31.56
C ALA A 689 -21.32 15.82 32.53
N THR A 690 -21.20 16.08 33.84
CA THR A 690 -21.73 15.18 34.87
C THR A 690 -23.14 15.54 35.31
N THR A 691 -23.65 16.69 34.86
CA THR A 691 -24.98 17.24 35.17
C THR A 691 -25.84 17.34 33.91
N PRO A 692 -27.17 17.09 33.99
CA PRO A 692 -28.05 17.05 32.82
C PRO A 692 -28.31 18.43 32.18
N ASP A 693 -28.01 19.53 32.88
CA ASP A 693 -28.11 20.90 32.36
C ASP A 693 -26.83 21.38 31.66
N PHE A 694 -25.78 20.54 31.62
CA PHE A 694 -24.47 20.84 31.05
C PHE A 694 -23.79 22.07 31.68
N ALA A 695 -24.15 22.47 32.90
CA ALA A 695 -23.59 23.63 33.57
C ALA A 695 -22.08 23.50 33.83
N ASN A 696 -21.59 22.25 33.93
CA ASN A 696 -20.18 21.92 34.13
C ASN A 696 -19.52 21.25 32.93
N ALA A 697 -20.03 21.51 31.72
CA ALA A 697 -19.55 20.83 30.54
C ALA A 697 -18.11 21.21 30.15
N THR A 698 -17.29 20.21 29.89
CA THR A 698 -16.09 20.36 29.06
C THR A 698 -16.53 20.37 27.60
N THR A 699 -16.11 21.38 26.83
CA THR A 699 -16.53 21.54 25.42
C THR A 699 -15.33 21.42 24.48
N VAL A 700 -15.45 20.60 23.45
CA VAL A 700 -14.49 20.48 22.35
C VAL A 700 -15.18 20.95 21.07
N HIS A 701 -14.63 21.98 20.45
CA HIS A 701 -15.14 22.49 19.17
C HIS A 701 -14.54 21.69 18.01
N VAL A 702 -15.39 21.23 17.10
CA VAL A 702 -15.01 20.51 15.87
C VAL A 702 -15.46 21.33 14.67
N ALA A 703 -14.50 21.97 14.01
CA ALA A 703 -14.74 22.75 12.80
C ALA A 703 -14.82 21.84 11.56
N GLY A 704 -15.65 22.22 10.61
CA GLY A 704 -15.83 21.49 9.35
C GLY A 704 -16.65 20.21 9.49
N LYS A 705 -16.72 19.45 8.39
CA LYS A 705 -17.51 18.21 8.29
C LYS A 705 -16.90 17.11 9.15
N LEU A 706 -17.73 16.43 9.95
CA LEU A 706 -17.33 15.25 10.71
C LEU A 706 -16.91 14.09 9.77
N LEU A 707 -15.91 13.33 10.20
CA LEU A 707 -15.46 12.06 9.62
C LEU A 707 -16.28 10.85 10.15
N ALA A 708 -15.97 9.64 9.70
CA ALA A 708 -16.63 8.40 10.12
C ALA A 708 -15.61 7.33 10.57
N PRO A 709 -15.05 7.43 11.80
CA PRO A 709 -15.37 8.42 12.83
C PRO A 709 -14.50 9.69 12.82
N THR A 710 -14.99 10.75 13.44
CA THR A 710 -14.14 11.80 14.03
C THR A 710 -13.73 11.36 15.41
N LEU A 711 -12.42 11.31 15.69
CA LEU A 711 -11.89 10.94 16.99
C LEU A 711 -11.65 12.19 17.84
N LEU A 712 -12.18 12.18 19.06
CA LEU A 712 -11.98 13.22 20.06
C LEU A 712 -11.35 12.58 21.30
N ASP A 713 -10.05 12.80 21.48
CA ASP A 713 -9.37 12.41 22.71
C ASP A 713 -9.76 13.36 23.84
N THR A 714 -10.15 12.79 24.96
CA THR A 714 -10.62 13.50 26.16
C THR A 714 -9.92 12.92 27.38
N ASP A 715 -10.09 13.56 28.53
CA ASP A 715 -9.55 13.04 29.79
C ASP A 715 -10.40 13.64 30.93
N THR A 716 -11.70 13.31 30.92
CA THR A 716 -12.67 13.94 31.83
C THR A 716 -13.72 12.94 32.29
N ASP A 717 -14.24 13.17 33.50
CA ASP A 717 -15.41 12.45 33.97
C ASP A 717 -16.69 13.05 33.36
N GLY A 718 -17.59 12.19 32.90
CA GLY A 718 -18.86 12.58 32.29
C GLY A 718 -19.94 11.53 32.48
N ARG A 719 -21.18 11.99 32.49
CA ARG A 719 -22.38 11.14 32.38
C ARG A 719 -23.16 11.45 31.10
N TYR A 720 -23.09 12.69 30.63
CA TYR A 720 -23.81 13.15 29.45
C TYR A 720 -22.81 13.58 28.39
N VAL A 721 -23.05 13.13 27.15
CA VAL A 721 -22.33 13.58 25.96
C VAL A 721 -23.35 14.22 25.03
N ARG A 722 -23.11 15.46 24.58
CA ARG A 722 -23.99 16.18 23.66
C ARG A 722 -23.21 16.73 22.48
N VAL A 723 -23.70 16.48 21.28
CA VAL A 723 -23.22 17.09 20.04
C VAL A 723 -24.19 18.20 19.68
N VAL A 724 -23.70 19.44 19.57
CA VAL A 724 -24.52 20.63 19.31
C VAL A 724 -24.00 21.34 18.06
N ARG A 725 -24.87 21.68 17.12
CA ARG A 725 -24.51 22.59 16.02
C ARG A 725 -24.21 23.99 16.56
N THR A 726 -23.09 24.57 16.15
CA THR A 726 -22.76 25.97 16.50
C THR A 726 -23.59 27.00 15.72
N GLY A 727 -24.29 26.57 14.66
CA GLY A 727 -25.17 27.39 13.83
C GLY A 727 -26.53 26.73 13.53
N THR A 728 -27.11 27.07 12.39
CA THR A 728 -28.35 26.45 11.89
C THR A 728 -28.03 25.27 10.98
N GLY A 729 -28.59 24.10 11.27
CA GLY A 729 -28.39 22.91 10.45
C GLY A 729 -29.02 21.68 11.07
N GLN A 730 -28.81 20.52 10.43
CA GLN A 730 -29.21 19.21 10.96
C GLN A 730 -28.01 18.55 11.65
N ILE A 731 -28.28 17.74 12.67
CA ILE A 731 -27.38 16.68 13.10
C ILE A 731 -27.84 15.38 12.43
N GLY A 732 -26.90 14.71 11.75
CA GLY A 732 -27.01 13.37 11.21
C GLY A 732 -25.82 12.53 11.67
N LEU A 733 -26.06 11.54 12.53
CA LEU A 733 -25.03 10.68 13.12
C LEU A 733 -25.39 9.22 12.87
N ALA A 734 -24.46 8.47 12.27
CA ALA A 734 -24.59 7.03 12.09
C ALA A 734 -24.33 6.28 13.40
N GLU A 735 -23.46 6.80 14.26
CA GLU A 735 -23.10 6.20 15.54
C GLU A 735 -22.35 7.24 16.40
N VAL A 736 -22.50 7.18 17.73
CA VAL A 736 -21.65 7.86 18.70
C VAL A 736 -21.16 6.85 19.72
N ARG A 737 -19.84 6.64 19.78
CA ARG A 737 -19.21 5.76 20.76
C ARG A 737 -18.45 6.56 21.80
N VAL A 738 -18.56 6.14 23.05
CA VAL A 738 -17.91 6.79 24.19
C VAL A 738 -17.05 5.77 24.91
N HIS A 739 -15.76 6.02 24.99
CA HIS A 739 -14.80 5.08 25.53
C HIS A 739 -14.13 5.62 26.80
N PRO A 740 -13.80 4.75 27.76
CA PRO A 740 -13.01 5.11 28.92
C PRO A 740 -11.56 5.44 28.57
#